data_AF-A0A9J7N711-F1
#
_entry.id   AF-A0A9J7N711-F1
#
_cell.length_a   1.000
_cell.length_b   1.000
_cell.length_c   1.000
_cell.angle_alpha   90.00
_cell.angle_beta   90.00
_cell.angle_gamma   90.00
#
_symmetry.space_group_name_H-M   'P 1'
#
loop_
_entity.id
_entity.type
_entity.pdbx_description
1 polymer ?
#
loop_
_entity_poly.entity_id
_entity_poly.type
_entity_poly.pdbx_seq_one_letter_code
_entity_poly.pdbx_strand_id
1 'polypeptide(L)'
;MVRVLSCHHFTSQEVFSTKQEPEVIYGSGDKLFIATVHNVVEVYQVNTKECRHLLGFMTVSAIDQLVYSECGKYVATVEVKSSKQRSLTFVRLYFNWEGSDVTQPVRARIAGVPASNSQPENTGKQLEVVELPLRKSATCIQCCAVTGNLAIGIGSVMSLYRLCSKTVQLTETTYTDLDHLLDIHIGFNLAEIALCENYVGGISADEVRVLQVHFKNEVDEDTTNPKELAGEVISRSTTPTDQGADQDDVIVEDEDFVLWSFEEHNIPVDSVHVELPSGTSPLPRRSVSPRLQTNTISLRTISSERPYVEKSSNPTEVLGPVDCVQGRPITVEWAGLYSVGISIKGMNAQLSTTTLLYRRFAPGDTAYTTVDGALHSLQFLPTYSKDGADKSEKSRRHRVSVLPAEGRCSPLHPNPQEGTLHGLCCFFTGPRQGFLYDIFDGANLLASYPYTADTSKVVAGDSLLHAVTRNGLETYTLRKFAAAVHRMEDIDNIHNTCPHPNMDICLIGMRPFIAIQDISVCTSHVLLLSKVESPRTQRVAGQSHWSLYALQNASVGQLYKDMLDLGLRYQNSSPPAYHQLLCEGHLLLRQALFSQEADSRTQQLQDLLCESCGLLGDYHSLPDSQDWTLALPYYNMSGLKVAAIVQQALHQMQPDREQPGYGRGLVHFLDHVLFTGDEPLETDKSTSNIVLEAYSQLEPENLSKVIIKSRLRLFDDQKAVSMLRKIKRGVSGSGGRYHPKPLDVLAMAVLKLRLCEPEQAQIVLSTVTEPQLVQVLLSEHQLLRTESTQLSHLSQLLRRHQPQVLIAALVALQGRGVIAFETALQLLRGSEGEIHQNTHIRDYLEGILQACHSQPAGQKVGTMLCDIYIQRLVEWKPPSSRPMPAPGHVHIPRGGGCFGVRYTWLDHLPPFKGVGSAKQPCQWVQIRVSPPRGSPMQLPATVTPIQVSKASPSVVEEVCMCCCCNEDLLKLQSLLCSGNVSTDISQHVLQAVTEDMKGFLAVKLLCLAKMEPEKAVELMIDSHPSVLVSFGETVFPESQERWIDVLHLLLQMFEDEDSLPDDRHESLTGALQGVLSCLASLMEPQAFINLLPSHGTVDFFLPYIQQCLRKHRAGEMRNRVASGQV
;
A
#
# COMPACT_ATOMS: atom_id res chain seq x y z
N MET A 1 -9.13 -29.17 -21.87
CA MET A 1 -10.15 -30.16 -21.46
C MET A 1 -10.97 -29.49 -20.37
N VAL A 2 -12.28 -29.32 -20.56
CA VAL A 2 -13.14 -28.64 -19.58
C VAL A 2 -13.39 -29.56 -18.38
N ARG A 3 -13.32 -29.02 -17.17
CA ARG A 3 -13.71 -29.77 -15.98
C ARG A 3 -15.23 -29.81 -15.87
N VAL A 4 -15.77 -31.03 -15.84
CA VAL A 4 -17.20 -31.28 -15.70
C VAL A 4 -17.52 -31.42 -14.20
N LEU A 5 -18.23 -30.45 -13.64
CA LEU A 5 -18.55 -30.36 -12.21
C LEU A 5 -20.07 -30.16 -12.05
N SER A 6 -20.83 -31.26 -12.14
CA SER A 6 -22.28 -31.20 -12.23
C SER A 6 -22.96 -30.71 -10.94
N CYS A 7 -23.64 -29.56 -11.02
CA CYS A 7 -24.45 -28.93 -9.97
C CYS A 7 -25.95 -28.91 -10.32
N HIS A 8 -26.81 -28.83 -9.29
CA HIS A 8 -28.27 -28.74 -9.46
C HIS A 8 -28.73 -27.30 -9.74
N HIS A 9 -28.44 -26.79 -10.94
CA HIS A 9 -28.71 -25.39 -11.33
C HIS A 9 -30.15 -25.08 -11.79
N PHE A 10 -31.04 -26.08 -11.88
CA PHE A 10 -32.47 -25.89 -12.15
C PHE A 10 -33.32 -26.53 -11.05
N THR A 11 -34.34 -25.83 -10.56
CA THR A 11 -35.24 -26.29 -9.49
C THR A 11 -36.43 -27.09 -10.00
N SER A 12 -36.92 -26.79 -11.19
CA SER A 12 -38.06 -27.47 -11.80
C SER A 12 -37.96 -27.50 -13.32
N GLN A 13 -38.72 -28.41 -13.93
CA GLN A 13 -38.88 -28.53 -15.37
C GLN A 13 -40.36 -28.68 -15.66
N GLU A 14 -40.93 -27.70 -16.36
CA GLU A 14 -42.29 -27.75 -16.86
C GLU A 14 -42.28 -28.02 -18.37
N VAL A 15 -43.23 -28.82 -18.83
CA VAL A 15 -43.41 -29.12 -20.26
C VAL A 15 -44.81 -28.70 -20.64
N PHE A 16 -44.91 -27.87 -21.68
CA PHE A 16 -46.18 -27.42 -22.22
C PHE A 16 -46.15 -27.42 -23.75
N SER A 17 -47.30 -27.20 -24.36
CA SER A 17 -47.45 -27.19 -25.82
C SER A 17 -48.41 -26.09 -26.25
N THR A 18 -48.09 -25.45 -27.36
CA THR A 18 -48.97 -24.49 -28.03
C THR A 18 -50.02 -25.21 -28.87
N LYS A 19 -51.11 -24.50 -29.18
CA LYS A 19 -52.17 -25.02 -30.05
C LYS A 19 -51.70 -25.17 -31.50
N GLN A 20 -50.81 -24.29 -31.91
CA GLN A 20 -50.24 -24.23 -33.25
C GLN A 20 -48.74 -24.49 -33.21
N GLU A 21 -48.20 -25.00 -34.31
CA GLU A 21 -46.77 -25.29 -34.42
C GLU A 21 -45.94 -24.01 -34.24
N PRO A 22 -45.00 -23.98 -33.27
CA PRO A 22 -44.13 -22.85 -33.04
C PRO A 22 -42.98 -22.84 -34.05
N GLU A 23 -42.67 -21.66 -34.59
CA GLU A 23 -41.56 -21.42 -35.52
C GLU A 23 -40.38 -20.73 -34.83
N VAL A 24 -40.65 -19.71 -34.01
CA VAL A 24 -39.64 -18.89 -33.32
C VAL A 24 -40.08 -18.65 -31.89
N ILE A 25 -39.15 -18.74 -30.94
CA ILE A 25 -39.39 -18.36 -29.54
C ILE A 25 -38.47 -17.20 -29.12
N TYR A 26 -39.00 -16.30 -28.31
CA TYR A 26 -38.22 -15.21 -27.72
C TYR A 26 -38.68 -14.95 -26.28
N GLY A 27 -37.73 -14.98 -25.36
CA GLY A 27 -37.93 -14.72 -23.94
C GLY A 27 -37.38 -13.36 -23.56
N SER A 28 -38.11 -12.62 -22.73
CA SER A 28 -37.66 -11.35 -22.17
C SER A 28 -38.40 -11.07 -20.87
N GLY A 29 -37.69 -10.63 -19.84
CA GLY A 29 -38.30 -10.38 -18.53
C GLY A 29 -38.92 -11.66 -17.97
N ASP A 30 -40.24 -11.64 -17.77
CA ASP A 30 -41.07 -12.79 -17.35
C ASP A 30 -42.01 -13.31 -18.46
N LYS A 31 -41.84 -12.84 -19.70
CA LYS A 31 -42.70 -13.14 -20.85
C LYS A 31 -41.98 -14.02 -21.88
N LEU A 32 -42.75 -14.90 -22.51
CA LEU A 32 -42.34 -15.72 -23.65
C LEU A 32 -43.24 -15.41 -24.84
N PHE A 33 -42.63 -15.01 -25.95
CA PHE A 33 -43.28 -14.78 -27.24
C PHE A 33 -43.04 -15.98 -28.14
N ILE A 34 -44.11 -16.53 -28.71
CA ILE A 34 -44.07 -17.69 -29.59
C ILE A 34 -44.72 -17.32 -30.91
N ALA A 35 -43.91 -17.23 -31.97
CA ALA A 35 -44.42 -17.10 -33.33
C ALA A 35 -44.85 -18.48 -33.83
N THR A 36 -46.04 -18.56 -34.42
CA THR A 36 -46.63 -19.81 -34.91
C THR A 36 -46.81 -19.81 -36.42
N VAL A 37 -46.91 -21.00 -37.02
CA VAL A 37 -47.12 -21.21 -38.47
C VAL A 37 -48.39 -20.54 -39.05
N HIS A 38 -49.30 -20.06 -38.19
CA HIS A 38 -50.54 -19.36 -38.59
C HIS A 38 -50.41 -17.83 -38.59
N ASN A 39 -49.18 -17.29 -38.58
CA ASN A 39 -48.92 -15.85 -38.51
C ASN A 39 -49.55 -15.23 -37.25
N VAL A 40 -49.36 -15.88 -36.10
CA VAL A 40 -49.81 -15.39 -34.80
C VAL A 40 -48.63 -15.45 -33.84
N VAL A 41 -48.45 -14.38 -33.08
CA VAL A 41 -47.55 -14.35 -31.91
C VAL A 41 -48.40 -14.57 -30.66
N GLU A 42 -48.20 -15.69 -30.00
CA GLU A 42 -48.79 -16.01 -28.70
C GLU A 42 -47.83 -15.57 -27.59
N VAL A 43 -48.35 -14.90 -26.56
CA VAL A 43 -47.57 -14.39 -25.42
C VAL A 43 -47.95 -15.14 -24.15
N TYR A 44 -46.95 -15.66 -23.45
CA TYR A 44 -47.08 -16.49 -22.26
C TYR A 44 -46.35 -15.86 -21.07
N GLN A 45 -46.89 -16.06 -19.86
CA GLN A 45 -46.23 -15.66 -18.62
C GLN A 45 -45.53 -16.87 -17.99
N VAL A 46 -44.20 -16.80 -17.89
CA VAL A 46 -43.37 -17.96 -17.55
C VAL A 46 -43.33 -18.24 -16.04
N ASN A 47 -43.51 -17.22 -15.20
CA ASN A 47 -43.47 -17.36 -13.72
C ASN A 47 -44.73 -18.02 -13.12
N THR A 48 -45.57 -18.66 -13.93
CA THR A 48 -46.82 -19.29 -13.51
C THR A 48 -46.82 -20.77 -13.87
N LYS A 49 -47.51 -21.60 -13.08
CA LYS A 49 -47.63 -23.04 -13.39
C LYS A 49 -48.22 -23.23 -14.79
N GLU A 50 -47.61 -24.13 -15.55
CA GLU A 50 -47.95 -24.47 -16.94
C GLU A 50 -47.73 -23.34 -17.95
N CYS A 51 -46.98 -22.28 -17.58
CA CYS A 51 -46.78 -21.08 -18.39
C CYS A 51 -48.12 -20.53 -18.92
N ARG A 52 -48.80 -19.68 -18.15
CA ARG A 52 -50.14 -19.16 -18.50
C ARG A 52 -50.10 -18.35 -19.81
N HIS A 53 -50.96 -18.70 -20.76
CA HIS A 53 -51.22 -17.88 -21.95
C HIS A 53 -51.85 -16.54 -21.56
N LEU A 54 -51.24 -15.43 -22.00
CA LEU A 54 -51.72 -14.07 -21.77
C LEU A 54 -52.64 -13.61 -22.91
N LEU A 55 -52.09 -13.51 -24.12
CA LEU A 55 -52.77 -12.99 -25.30
C LEU A 55 -52.11 -13.52 -26.58
N GLY A 56 -52.75 -13.32 -27.72
CA GLY A 56 -52.12 -13.51 -29.03
C GLY A 56 -52.57 -12.43 -30.02
N PHE A 57 -51.66 -12.03 -30.92
CA PHE A 57 -51.96 -11.06 -31.97
C PHE A 57 -51.49 -11.57 -33.34
N MET A 58 -52.20 -11.17 -34.39
CA MET A 58 -51.90 -11.59 -35.76
C MET A 58 -50.76 -10.78 -36.36
N THR A 59 -49.91 -11.46 -37.12
CA THR A 59 -48.89 -10.84 -37.98
C THR A 59 -49.32 -10.86 -39.45
N VAL A 60 -48.64 -10.04 -40.25
CA VAL A 60 -48.96 -9.89 -41.68
C VAL A 60 -48.47 -11.09 -42.49
N SER A 61 -47.33 -11.67 -42.09
CA SER A 61 -46.68 -12.81 -42.75
C SER A 61 -45.93 -13.68 -41.72
N ALA A 62 -45.42 -14.82 -42.19
CA ALA A 62 -44.64 -15.77 -41.39
C ALA A 62 -43.36 -15.10 -40.88
N ILE A 63 -42.99 -15.40 -39.63
CA ILE A 63 -41.88 -14.74 -38.94
C ILE A 63 -40.62 -15.59 -39.08
N ASP A 64 -39.54 -14.97 -39.54
CA ASP A 64 -38.20 -15.57 -39.56
C ASP A 64 -37.43 -15.25 -38.28
N GLN A 65 -37.51 -14.00 -37.81
CA GLN A 65 -36.87 -13.54 -36.57
C GLN A 65 -37.80 -12.61 -35.79
N LEU A 66 -37.75 -12.70 -34.46
CA LEU A 66 -38.54 -11.90 -33.53
C LEU A 66 -37.63 -11.38 -32.42
N VAL A 67 -37.75 -10.09 -32.12
CA VAL A 67 -37.11 -9.44 -30.96
C VAL A 67 -38.13 -8.57 -30.24
N TYR A 68 -37.98 -8.44 -28.92
CA TYR A 68 -38.86 -7.61 -28.09
C TYR A 68 -38.03 -6.60 -27.30
N SER A 69 -38.46 -5.34 -27.34
CA SER A 69 -37.90 -4.26 -26.53
C SER A 69 -38.86 -3.91 -25.39
N GLU A 70 -38.43 -4.16 -24.15
CA GLU A 70 -39.20 -3.78 -22.96
C GLU A 70 -39.23 -2.25 -22.79
N CYS A 71 -38.10 -1.58 -22.99
CA CYS A 71 -38.01 -0.11 -22.96
C CYS A 71 -38.91 0.53 -24.04
N GLY A 72 -38.82 0.06 -25.29
CA GLY A 72 -39.61 0.58 -26.40
C GLY A 72 -41.07 0.10 -26.45
N LYS A 73 -41.43 -0.90 -25.64
CA LYS A 73 -42.75 -1.56 -25.60
C LYS A 73 -43.25 -2.02 -26.98
N TYR A 74 -42.36 -2.59 -27.79
CA TYR A 74 -42.70 -3.10 -29.12
C TYR A 74 -42.13 -4.49 -29.37
N VAL A 75 -42.81 -5.26 -30.22
CA VAL A 75 -42.27 -6.50 -30.82
C VAL A 75 -41.85 -6.18 -32.25
N ALA A 76 -40.59 -6.40 -32.59
CA ALA A 76 -40.10 -6.23 -33.95
C ALA A 76 -39.84 -7.59 -34.60
N THR A 77 -40.28 -7.74 -35.85
CA THR A 77 -40.20 -9.00 -36.60
C THR A 77 -39.55 -8.78 -37.96
N VAL A 78 -38.79 -9.78 -38.40
CA VAL A 78 -38.44 -9.98 -39.81
C VAL A 78 -39.41 -11.01 -40.34
N GLU A 79 -40.29 -10.60 -41.25
CA GLU A 79 -41.31 -11.48 -41.81
C GLU A 79 -41.03 -11.82 -43.27
N VAL A 80 -41.24 -13.08 -43.64
CA VAL A 80 -40.95 -13.61 -44.96
C VAL A 80 -42.23 -13.77 -45.76
N LYS A 81 -42.22 -13.21 -46.97
CA LYS A 81 -43.23 -13.49 -47.99
C LYS A 81 -42.58 -14.26 -49.14
N SER A 82 -42.85 -15.56 -49.18
CA SER A 82 -42.33 -16.45 -50.24
C SER A 82 -43.21 -16.38 -51.49
N SER A 83 -42.58 -16.11 -52.65
CA SER A 83 -43.18 -16.25 -53.98
C SER A 83 -42.42 -17.29 -54.80
N LYS A 84 -43.01 -17.82 -55.88
CA LYS A 84 -42.45 -18.90 -56.72
C LYS A 84 -41.05 -18.59 -57.32
N GLN A 85 -40.64 -17.32 -57.35
CA GLN A 85 -39.36 -16.88 -57.93
C GLN A 85 -38.40 -16.22 -56.93
N ARG A 86 -38.87 -15.72 -55.76
CA ARG A 86 -38.04 -15.01 -54.77
C ARG A 86 -38.76 -14.90 -53.42
N SER A 87 -38.02 -14.99 -52.32
CA SER A 87 -38.49 -14.58 -50.98
C SER A 87 -38.09 -13.13 -50.71
N LEU A 88 -39.04 -12.34 -50.20
CA LEU A 88 -38.81 -10.98 -49.74
C LEU A 88 -39.02 -10.93 -48.23
N THR A 89 -38.16 -10.19 -47.53
CA THR A 89 -38.32 -9.94 -46.09
C THR A 89 -38.81 -8.52 -45.86
N PHE A 90 -39.66 -8.38 -44.84
CA PHE A 90 -40.21 -7.10 -44.39
C PHE A 90 -39.94 -6.97 -42.90
N VAL A 91 -39.51 -5.79 -42.45
CA VAL A 91 -39.37 -5.53 -41.01
C VAL A 91 -40.59 -4.76 -40.53
N ARG A 92 -41.26 -5.32 -39.52
CA ARG A 92 -42.49 -4.75 -38.95
C ARG A 92 -42.37 -4.66 -37.44
N LEU A 93 -42.95 -3.61 -36.87
CA LEU A 93 -43.04 -3.39 -35.44
C LEU A 93 -44.49 -3.38 -35.00
N TYR A 94 -44.78 -4.10 -33.93
CA TYR A 94 -46.08 -4.21 -33.31
C TYR A 94 -46.07 -3.45 -31.98
N PHE A 95 -46.85 -2.38 -31.92
CA PHE A 95 -47.07 -1.55 -30.74
C PHE A 95 -48.48 -1.80 -30.18
N ASN A 96 -48.69 -1.45 -28.90
CA ASN A 96 -49.97 -1.57 -28.18
C ASN A 96 -50.55 -2.99 -28.12
N TRP A 97 -49.72 -4.01 -28.37
CA TRP A 97 -50.14 -5.42 -28.35
C TRP A 97 -50.61 -5.90 -26.97
N GLU A 98 -50.13 -5.30 -25.87
CA GLU A 98 -50.59 -5.63 -24.50
C GLU A 98 -52.02 -5.18 -24.20
N GLY A 99 -52.43 -4.05 -24.78
CA GLY A 99 -53.73 -3.42 -24.53
C GLY A 99 -54.73 -3.57 -25.67
N SER A 100 -54.35 -4.31 -26.73
CA SER A 100 -55.15 -4.39 -27.95
C SER A 100 -56.39 -5.26 -27.76
N ASP A 101 -57.54 -4.74 -28.18
CA ASP A 101 -58.77 -5.51 -28.30
C ASP A 101 -58.84 -6.16 -29.69
N VAL A 102 -58.95 -7.49 -29.73
CA VAL A 102 -59.01 -8.29 -30.97
C VAL A 102 -60.20 -7.88 -31.87
N THR A 103 -61.23 -7.25 -31.31
CA THR A 103 -62.39 -6.75 -32.07
C THR A 103 -62.11 -5.44 -32.82
N GLN A 104 -61.06 -4.72 -32.45
CA GLN A 104 -60.69 -3.46 -33.08
C GLN A 104 -59.83 -3.70 -34.33
N PRO A 105 -59.97 -2.88 -35.38
CA PRO A 105 -59.15 -3.02 -36.58
C PRO A 105 -57.67 -2.70 -36.29
N VAL A 106 -56.79 -3.44 -36.96
CA VAL A 106 -55.34 -3.19 -36.91
C VAL A 106 -55.00 -1.88 -37.60
N ARG A 107 -54.21 -1.03 -36.93
CA ARG A 107 -53.75 0.25 -37.45
C ARG A 107 -52.39 0.08 -38.13
N ALA A 108 -52.34 0.11 -39.46
CA ALA A 108 -51.08 0.00 -40.21
C ALA A 108 -50.55 1.36 -40.66
N ARG A 109 -49.24 1.58 -40.56
CA ARG A 109 -48.53 2.73 -41.15
C ARG A 109 -47.09 2.39 -41.53
N ILE A 110 -46.46 3.29 -42.28
CA ILE A 110 -45.03 3.24 -42.61
C ILE A 110 -44.28 4.14 -41.63
N ALA A 111 -43.11 3.73 -41.16
CA ALA A 111 -42.29 4.58 -40.29
C ALA A 111 -41.97 5.93 -40.96
N GLY A 112 -42.00 7.01 -40.17
CA GLY A 112 -41.88 8.38 -40.66
C GLY A 112 -43.17 8.99 -41.23
N VAL A 113 -44.21 8.19 -41.48
CA VAL A 113 -45.51 8.65 -41.97
C VAL A 113 -46.56 8.52 -40.85
N PRO A 114 -47.23 9.60 -40.42
CA PRO A 114 -48.28 9.50 -39.43
C PRO A 114 -49.47 8.72 -40.00
N ALA A 115 -50.14 7.90 -39.17
CA ALA A 115 -51.30 7.16 -39.65
C ALA A 115 -52.46 8.11 -40.02
N SER A 116 -53.03 7.95 -41.22
CA SER A 116 -54.18 8.72 -41.68
C SER A 116 -55.44 8.39 -40.87
N ASN A 117 -56.18 9.40 -40.40
CA ASN A 117 -57.45 9.31 -39.66
C ASN A 117 -57.39 8.68 -38.25
N SER A 118 -56.63 9.27 -37.32
CA SER A 118 -56.73 8.89 -35.90
C SER A 118 -57.89 9.62 -35.21
N GLN A 119 -58.94 8.89 -34.83
CA GLN A 119 -59.77 9.34 -33.71
C GLN A 119 -58.95 9.16 -32.41
N PRO A 120 -58.73 10.22 -31.61
CA PRO A 120 -57.85 10.17 -30.44
C PRO A 120 -58.30 9.16 -29.37
N GLU A 121 -59.61 8.86 -29.30
CA GLU A 121 -60.22 8.04 -28.23
C GLU A 121 -59.82 6.55 -28.23
N ASN A 122 -59.34 5.98 -29.36
CA ASN A 122 -59.06 4.54 -29.49
C ASN A 122 -57.57 4.18 -29.67
N THR A 123 -56.67 5.16 -29.62
CA THR A 123 -55.24 5.00 -29.95
C THR A 123 -54.48 3.99 -29.10
N GLY A 124 -54.88 3.77 -27.84
CA GLY A 124 -54.26 2.79 -26.93
C GLY A 124 -54.87 1.39 -26.93
N LYS A 125 -55.98 1.16 -27.66
CA LYS A 125 -56.71 -0.12 -27.69
C LYS A 125 -56.63 -0.86 -29.03
N GLN A 126 -56.01 -0.23 -30.05
CA GLN A 126 -55.79 -0.81 -31.37
C GLN A 126 -54.35 -1.31 -31.47
N LEU A 127 -54.17 -2.53 -32.00
CA LEU A 127 -52.86 -3.04 -32.40
C LEU A 127 -52.31 -2.14 -33.51
N GLU A 128 -51.13 -1.58 -33.32
CA GLU A 128 -50.48 -0.71 -34.30
C GLU A 128 -49.29 -1.42 -34.95
N VAL A 129 -49.29 -1.50 -36.27
CA VAL A 129 -48.27 -2.14 -37.09
C VAL A 129 -47.52 -1.08 -37.89
N VAL A 130 -46.22 -0.98 -37.66
CA VAL A 130 -45.33 -0.02 -38.33
C VAL A 130 -44.37 -0.79 -39.22
N GLU A 131 -44.47 -0.60 -40.53
CA GLU A 131 -43.53 -1.19 -41.49
C GLU A 131 -42.32 -0.27 -41.70
N LEU A 132 -41.11 -0.82 -41.61
CA LEU A 132 -39.88 -0.12 -41.94
C LEU A 132 -39.59 -0.26 -43.44
N PRO A 133 -39.47 0.85 -44.19
CA PRO A 133 -39.20 0.78 -45.63
C PRO A 133 -37.74 0.39 -45.86
N LEU A 134 -37.52 -0.84 -46.35
CA LEU A 134 -36.19 -1.36 -46.65
C LEU A 134 -35.90 -1.34 -48.16
N ARG A 135 -34.64 -1.03 -48.52
CA ARG A 135 -34.19 -1.04 -49.93
C ARG A 135 -33.90 -2.46 -50.45
N LYS A 136 -33.56 -3.39 -49.55
CA LYS A 136 -33.24 -4.79 -49.81
C LYS A 136 -33.76 -5.64 -48.65
N SER A 137 -33.80 -6.96 -48.85
CA SER A 137 -34.17 -7.91 -47.81
C SER A 137 -33.27 -7.77 -46.57
N ALA A 138 -33.87 -7.64 -45.38
CA ALA A 138 -33.18 -7.78 -44.11
C ALA A 138 -32.69 -9.22 -43.91
N THR A 139 -31.49 -9.36 -43.34
CA THR A 139 -30.85 -10.63 -42.98
C THR A 139 -30.96 -10.93 -41.49
N CYS A 140 -30.88 -9.91 -40.65
CA CYS A 140 -30.96 -10.06 -39.19
C CYS A 140 -31.48 -8.78 -38.52
N ILE A 141 -31.99 -8.92 -37.29
CA ILE A 141 -32.56 -7.83 -36.51
C ILE A 141 -32.14 -7.95 -35.04
N GLN A 142 -31.88 -6.82 -34.38
CA GLN A 142 -31.64 -6.79 -32.93
C GLN A 142 -32.06 -5.46 -32.32
N CYS A 143 -32.61 -5.46 -31.11
CA CYS A 143 -32.95 -4.25 -30.37
C CYS A 143 -32.07 -4.04 -29.13
N CYS A 144 -31.80 -2.77 -28.78
CA CYS A 144 -31.12 -2.42 -27.55
C CYS A 144 -32.08 -2.56 -26.36
N ALA A 145 -31.69 -3.35 -25.37
CA ALA A 145 -32.51 -3.57 -24.16
C ALA A 145 -32.77 -2.29 -23.36
N VAL A 146 -31.82 -1.33 -23.39
CA VAL A 146 -31.91 -0.10 -22.57
C VAL A 146 -32.55 1.06 -23.31
N THR A 147 -32.13 1.36 -24.54
CA THR A 147 -32.64 2.53 -25.28
C THR A 147 -33.86 2.23 -26.15
N GLY A 148 -34.14 0.95 -26.42
CA GLY A 148 -35.15 0.55 -27.39
C GLY A 148 -34.81 0.86 -28.85
N ASN A 149 -33.59 1.33 -29.13
CA ASN A 149 -33.09 1.50 -30.50
C ASN A 149 -33.01 0.14 -31.23
N LEU A 150 -33.12 0.17 -32.56
CA LEU A 150 -33.19 -1.03 -33.39
C LEU A 150 -32.04 -1.05 -34.42
N ALA A 151 -31.40 -2.21 -34.61
CA ALA A 151 -30.42 -2.44 -35.66
C ALA A 151 -30.93 -3.50 -36.63
N ILE A 152 -30.71 -3.26 -37.93
CA ILE A 152 -31.12 -4.16 -39.01
C ILE A 152 -29.94 -4.43 -39.93
N GLY A 153 -29.68 -5.71 -40.19
CA GLY A 153 -28.68 -6.16 -41.15
C GLY A 153 -29.26 -6.26 -42.55
N ILE A 154 -28.58 -5.66 -43.52
CA ILE A 154 -28.99 -5.65 -44.93
C ILE A 154 -27.76 -5.95 -45.79
N GLY A 155 -27.47 -7.24 -45.98
CA GLY A 155 -26.25 -7.68 -46.64
C GLY A 155 -25.02 -7.26 -45.83
N SER A 156 -24.21 -6.34 -46.35
CA SER A 156 -23.02 -5.82 -45.65
C SER A 156 -23.24 -4.48 -44.94
N VAL A 157 -24.48 -4.00 -44.86
CA VAL A 157 -24.84 -2.73 -44.24
C VAL A 157 -25.62 -3.00 -42.97
N MET A 158 -25.20 -2.39 -41.87
CA MET A 158 -25.94 -2.35 -40.61
C MET A 158 -26.62 -1.00 -40.49
N SER A 159 -27.95 -1.00 -40.55
CA SER A 159 -28.78 0.20 -40.45
C SER A 159 -29.27 0.37 -39.01
N LEU A 160 -28.94 1.51 -38.38
CA LEU A 160 -29.35 1.85 -37.02
C LEU A 160 -30.56 2.78 -37.03
N TYR A 161 -31.58 2.42 -36.27
CA TYR A 161 -32.82 3.15 -36.10
C TYR A 161 -32.97 3.61 -34.66
N ARG A 162 -33.19 4.92 -34.47
CA ARG A 162 -33.40 5.53 -33.15
C ARG A 162 -34.88 5.56 -32.80
N LEU A 163 -35.23 5.07 -31.62
CA LEU A 163 -36.57 5.22 -31.07
C LEU A 163 -36.82 6.69 -30.70
N CYS A 164 -37.94 7.25 -31.14
CA CYS A 164 -38.27 8.67 -30.89
C CYS A 164 -39.77 8.90 -30.74
N SER A 165 -40.14 10.00 -30.08
CA SER A 165 -41.52 10.48 -30.02
C SER A 165 -41.71 11.63 -31.01
N LYS A 166 -42.70 11.51 -31.88
CA LYS A 166 -43.06 12.50 -32.91
C LYS A 166 -44.43 13.09 -32.62
N THR A 167 -44.59 14.38 -32.91
CA THR A 167 -45.87 15.07 -32.77
C THR A 167 -46.44 15.39 -34.14
N VAL A 168 -47.71 15.05 -34.36
CA VAL A 168 -48.43 15.45 -35.58
C VAL A 168 -48.83 16.92 -35.47
N GLN A 169 -48.33 17.76 -36.37
CA GLN A 169 -48.51 19.23 -36.27
C GLN A 169 -49.97 19.69 -36.29
N LEU A 170 -50.86 18.99 -37.00
CA LEU A 170 -52.28 19.39 -37.09
C LEU A 170 -53.11 19.00 -35.86
N THR A 171 -52.77 17.90 -35.19
CA THR A 171 -53.58 17.32 -34.11
C THR A 171 -52.91 17.42 -32.73
N GLU A 172 -51.66 17.89 -32.67
CA GLU A 172 -50.79 17.92 -31.48
C GLU A 172 -50.64 16.55 -30.78
N THR A 173 -51.04 15.47 -31.43
CA THR A 173 -50.95 14.12 -30.87
C THR A 173 -49.53 13.59 -31.03
N THR A 174 -49.00 13.01 -29.95
CA THR A 174 -47.69 12.35 -29.93
C THR A 174 -47.82 10.87 -30.25
N TYR A 175 -46.84 10.32 -30.96
CA TYR A 175 -46.74 8.89 -31.26
C TYR A 175 -45.28 8.44 -31.28
N THR A 176 -45.05 7.17 -30.94
CA THR A 176 -43.72 6.55 -30.97
C THR A 176 -43.37 6.11 -32.38
N ASP A 177 -42.15 6.40 -32.84
CA ASP A 177 -41.67 6.06 -34.17
C ASP A 177 -40.18 5.71 -34.16
N LEU A 178 -39.69 5.18 -35.28
CA LEU A 178 -38.26 4.95 -35.49
C LEU A 178 -37.70 5.79 -36.61
N ASP A 179 -36.63 6.51 -36.31
CA ASP A 179 -35.86 7.30 -37.25
C ASP A 179 -34.65 6.52 -37.73
N HIS A 180 -34.49 6.38 -39.06
CA HIS A 180 -33.27 5.83 -39.65
C HIS A 180 -32.10 6.80 -39.43
N LEU A 181 -31.18 6.44 -38.54
CA LEU A 181 -30.12 7.32 -38.05
C LEU A 181 -28.82 7.16 -38.84
N LEU A 182 -28.28 5.93 -38.93
CA LEU A 182 -26.96 5.63 -39.50
C LEU A 182 -27.00 4.38 -40.38
N ASP A 183 -26.16 4.36 -41.40
CA ASP A 183 -25.78 3.16 -42.16
C ASP A 183 -24.28 2.89 -41.98
N ILE A 184 -23.94 1.70 -41.48
CA ILE A 184 -22.56 1.25 -41.23
C ILE A 184 -22.22 0.12 -42.20
N HIS A 185 -21.25 0.36 -43.08
CA HIS A 185 -20.72 -0.66 -43.97
C HIS A 185 -19.63 -1.46 -43.27
N ILE A 186 -19.97 -2.66 -42.80
CA ILE A 186 -19.10 -3.45 -41.90
C ILE A 186 -17.95 -4.15 -42.62
N GLY A 187 -18.10 -4.38 -43.93
CA GLY A 187 -17.09 -5.00 -44.80
C GLY A 187 -17.31 -6.48 -45.14
N PHE A 188 -18.32 -7.14 -44.56
CA PHE A 188 -18.74 -8.52 -44.85
C PHE A 188 -20.26 -8.67 -44.76
N ASN A 189 -20.83 -9.78 -45.23
CA ASN A 189 -22.26 -10.05 -45.13
C ASN A 189 -22.66 -10.43 -43.70
N LEU A 190 -23.61 -9.70 -43.13
CA LEU A 190 -24.10 -9.86 -41.77
C LEU A 190 -25.02 -11.08 -41.65
N ALA A 191 -24.62 -12.01 -40.77
CA ALA A 191 -25.45 -13.12 -40.31
C ALA A 191 -26.22 -12.74 -39.03
N GLU A 192 -25.55 -12.12 -38.06
CA GLU A 192 -26.17 -11.65 -36.80
C GLU A 192 -25.58 -10.30 -36.37
N ILE A 193 -26.31 -9.57 -35.52
CA ILE A 193 -25.97 -8.24 -35.01
C ILE A 193 -26.20 -8.17 -33.50
N ALA A 194 -25.35 -7.42 -32.80
CA ALA A 194 -25.57 -7.00 -31.43
C ALA A 194 -25.56 -5.48 -31.30
N LEU A 195 -26.41 -4.94 -30.42
CA LEU A 195 -26.58 -3.51 -30.19
C LEU A 195 -26.70 -3.23 -28.68
N CYS A 196 -25.83 -2.38 -28.17
CA CYS A 196 -25.88 -1.88 -26.79
C CYS A 196 -25.41 -0.43 -26.76
N GLU A 197 -26.31 0.51 -26.49
CA GLU A 197 -26.02 1.94 -26.57
C GLU A 197 -25.33 2.34 -27.90
N ASN A 198 -24.13 2.93 -27.83
CA ASN A 198 -23.30 3.30 -28.98
C ASN A 198 -22.33 2.19 -29.44
N TYR A 199 -22.44 0.98 -28.87
CA TYR A 199 -21.68 -0.20 -29.29
C TYR A 199 -22.50 -1.05 -30.25
N VAL A 200 -21.87 -1.44 -31.35
CA VAL A 200 -22.47 -2.27 -32.39
C VAL A 200 -21.54 -3.41 -32.77
N GLY A 201 -22.09 -4.59 -32.99
CA GLY A 201 -21.34 -5.78 -33.38
C GLY A 201 -22.02 -6.49 -34.53
N GLY A 202 -21.24 -7.07 -35.43
CA GLY A 202 -21.73 -7.95 -36.47
C GLY A 202 -20.84 -9.17 -36.64
N ILE A 203 -21.45 -10.29 -37.01
CA ILE A 203 -20.75 -11.51 -37.40
C ILE A 203 -21.19 -11.99 -38.79
N SER A 204 -20.27 -12.68 -39.46
CA SER A 204 -20.51 -13.50 -40.66
C SER A 204 -20.18 -14.96 -40.33
N ALA A 205 -19.99 -15.82 -41.33
CA ALA A 205 -19.63 -17.21 -41.09
C ALA A 205 -18.24 -17.38 -40.44
N ASP A 206 -17.31 -16.46 -40.68
CA ASP A 206 -15.89 -16.58 -40.27
C ASP A 206 -15.27 -15.27 -39.75
N GLU A 207 -15.99 -14.14 -39.81
CA GLU A 207 -15.52 -12.85 -39.31
C GLU A 207 -16.47 -12.27 -38.25
N VAL A 208 -15.90 -11.68 -37.19
CA VAL A 208 -16.59 -10.85 -36.19
C VAL A 208 -15.97 -9.46 -36.15
N ARG A 209 -16.81 -8.43 -36.01
CA ARG A 209 -16.38 -7.04 -35.86
C ARG A 209 -17.27 -6.31 -34.86
N VAL A 210 -16.65 -5.65 -33.89
CA VAL A 210 -17.28 -4.83 -32.86
C VAL A 210 -16.75 -3.41 -32.95
N LEU A 211 -17.66 -2.43 -32.98
CA LEU A 211 -17.37 -1.03 -33.16
C LEU A 211 -18.02 -0.20 -32.04
N GLN A 212 -17.36 0.89 -31.67
CA GLN A 212 -17.93 1.98 -30.89
C GLN A 212 -18.20 3.17 -31.80
N VAL A 213 -19.41 3.71 -31.77
CA VAL A 213 -19.82 4.89 -32.53
C VAL A 213 -19.67 6.14 -31.67
N HIS A 214 -18.94 7.13 -32.20
CA HIS A 214 -18.68 8.41 -31.52
C HIS A 214 -19.31 9.57 -32.29
N PHE A 215 -19.92 10.48 -31.54
CA PHE A 215 -20.50 11.73 -32.04
C PHE A 215 -19.68 12.91 -31.48
N LYS A 216 -18.81 13.51 -32.30
CA LYS A 216 -17.97 14.65 -31.90
C LYS A 216 -18.65 15.96 -32.30
N ASN A 217 -18.94 16.85 -31.36
CA ASN A 217 -19.42 18.19 -31.72
C ASN A 217 -18.23 19.06 -32.10
N GLU A 218 -18.38 19.91 -33.12
CA GLU A 218 -17.46 21.03 -33.33
C GLU A 218 -17.52 21.91 -32.05
N VAL A 219 -16.41 21.96 -31.32
CA VAL A 219 -16.19 22.96 -30.28
C VAL A 219 -15.60 24.16 -31.01
N ASP A 220 -16.16 25.35 -30.81
CA ASP A 220 -15.52 26.60 -31.23
C ASP A 220 -14.09 26.60 -30.68
N GLU A 221 -13.10 26.42 -31.56
CA GLU A 221 -11.73 26.84 -31.30
C GLU A 221 -11.75 28.37 -31.26
N ASP A 222 -12.13 28.95 -30.14
CA ASP A 222 -11.55 30.20 -29.64
C ASP A 222 -12.03 30.54 -28.23
N THR A 223 -11.07 31.05 -27.44
CA THR A 223 -11.18 31.58 -26.07
C THR A 223 -11.14 30.59 -24.88
N THR A 224 -9.93 30.10 -24.57
CA THR A 224 -9.45 30.11 -23.18
C THR A 224 -7.96 30.47 -23.14
N ASN A 225 -7.66 31.60 -22.50
CA ASN A 225 -6.30 32.05 -22.21
C ASN A 225 -5.56 31.04 -21.31
N PRO A 226 -4.29 30.70 -21.58
CA PRO A 226 -3.47 29.94 -20.65
C PRO A 226 -2.84 30.89 -19.62
N LYS A 227 -3.58 31.23 -18.56
CA LYS A 227 -3.02 31.74 -17.31
C LYS A 227 -3.84 31.20 -16.14
N GLU A 228 -3.14 30.49 -15.25
CA GLU A 228 -3.56 29.93 -13.94
C GLU A 228 -3.74 28.40 -13.90
N LEU A 229 -2.62 27.68 -13.84
CA LEU A 229 -2.31 26.77 -12.73
C LEU A 229 -0.84 26.30 -12.83
N ALA A 230 0.06 27.12 -12.32
CA ALA A 230 1.38 26.69 -11.89
C ALA A 230 1.50 27.03 -10.39
N GLY A 231 1.79 26.01 -9.59
CA GLY A 231 1.97 26.04 -8.14
C GLY A 231 2.10 24.60 -7.66
N GLU A 232 3.28 23.99 -7.88
CA GLU A 232 4.39 23.88 -6.92
C GLU A 232 4.21 22.75 -5.90
N VAL A 233 4.93 21.64 -6.13
CA VAL A 233 5.61 20.90 -5.04
C VAL A 233 7.04 20.58 -5.49
N ILE A 234 7.92 21.54 -5.23
CA ILE A 234 9.22 21.43 -4.54
C ILE A 234 9.87 20.03 -4.52
N SER A 235 11.05 19.93 -5.15
CA SER A 235 12.08 18.94 -4.80
C SER A 235 13.39 19.68 -4.55
N ARG A 236 13.91 19.60 -3.31
CA ARG A 236 15.23 20.11 -2.92
C ARG A 236 16.33 19.10 -3.27
N SER A 237 17.44 19.68 -3.73
CA SER A 237 18.72 19.12 -4.14
C SER A 237 19.47 18.23 -3.13
N THR A 238 20.30 17.32 -3.66
CA THR A 238 21.70 17.12 -3.20
C THR A 238 22.57 16.66 -4.37
N THR A 239 23.60 17.45 -4.67
CA THR A 239 24.79 17.23 -5.53
C THR A 239 25.75 16.20 -4.88
N PRO A 240 26.78 15.60 -5.55
CA PRO A 240 27.73 16.36 -6.41
C PRO A 240 28.48 15.67 -7.58
N THR A 241 29.13 16.57 -8.36
CA THR A 241 30.42 16.47 -9.10
C THR A 241 30.54 15.51 -10.31
N ASP A 242 31.20 15.83 -11.44
CA ASP A 242 31.89 17.02 -11.97
C ASP A 242 32.33 16.71 -13.43
N GLN A 243 32.61 17.77 -14.22
CA GLN A 243 33.41 17.84 -15.48
C GLN A 243 32.83 17.23 -16.78
N GLY A 244 32.79 17.89 -17.94
CA GLY A 244 33.21 19.24 -18.36
C GLY A 244 33.15 19.37 -19.89
N ALA A 245 33.05 20.61 -20.39
CA ALA A 245 33.41 21.15 -21.72
C ALA A 245 32.74 20.51 -22.97
N ASP A 246 32.39 21.20 -24.07
CA ASP A 246 32.58 22.57 -24.55
C ASP A 246 31.62 22.79 -25.75
N GLN A 247 31.21 24.04 -25.94
CA GLN A 247 30.91 24.75 -27.20
C GLN A 247 29.93 24.22 -28.27
N ASP A 248 28.81 24.94 -28.37
CA ASP A 248 28.24 25.61 -29.56
C ASP A 248 28.61 25.09 -30.95
N ASP A 249 27.60 24.58 -31.67
CA ASP A 249 27.44 24.87 -33.09
C ASP A 249 25.95 24.97 -33.46
N VAL A 250 25.61 26.11 -34.05
CA VAL A 250 24.30 26.48 -34.58
C VAL A 250 24.08 25.77 -35.91
N ILE A 251 23.03 24.96 -36.04
CA ILE A 251 22.56 24.45 -37.33
C ILE A 251 21.17 25.01 -37.61
N VAL A 252 21.14 25.85 -38.65
CA VAL A 252 19.96 26.41 -39.31
C VAL A 252 19.21 25.30 -40.03
N GLU A 253 17.89 25.38 -39.96
CA GLU A 253 16.90 24.52 -40.60
C GLU A 253 17.13 24.42 -42.11
N ASP A 254 17.19 23.18 -42.64
CA ASP A 254 17.03 22.91 -44.07
C ASP A 254 15.70 22.17 -44.25
N GLU A 255 14.67 22.94 -44.56
CA GLU A 255 13.36 22.45 -45.00
C GLU A 255 13.47 21.95 -46.45
N ASP A 256 13.84 20.69 -46.66
CA ASP A 256 13.46 19.88 -47.85
C ASP A 256 14.05 18.45 -47.82
N PHE A 257 14.15 17.82 -46.65
CA PHE A 257 14.60 16.42 -46.53
C PHE A 257 13.43 15.46 -46.27
N VAL A 258 13.01 14.70 -47.29
CA VAL A 258 12.07 13.58 -47.16
C VAL A 258 12.81 12.26 -47.40
N LEU A 259 12.98 11.48 -46.34
CA LEU A 259 13.51 10.11 -46.41
C LEU A 259 12.34 9.13 -46.68
N TRP A 260 12.31 8.51 -47.86
CA TRP A 260 11.41 7.39 -48.15
C TRP A 260 12.12 6.07 -47.84
N SER A 261 11.58 5.29 -46.90
CA SER A 261 11.99 3.89 -46.69
C SER A 261 10.90 2.94 -47.20
N PHE A 262 11.15 2.30 -48.34
CA PHE A 262 10.39 1.12 -48.77
C PHE A 262 11.15 -0.12 -48.31
N GLU A 263 10.76 -0.71 -47.19
CA GLU A 263 11.26 -2.03 -46.79
C GLU A 263 10.14 -3.06 -46.84
N GLU A 264 10.09 -3.75 -47.98
CA GLU A 264 9.37 -4.99 -48.21
C GLU A 264 9.89 -6.07 -47.23
N HIS A 265 9.02 -6.55 -46.34
CA HIS A 265 9.32 -7.72 -45.51
C HIS A 265 9.14 -9.00 -46.33
N ASN A 266 10.24 -9.50 -46.89
CA ASN A 266 10.37 -10.89 -47.35
C ASN A 266 11.24 -11.66 -46.35
N ILE A 267 10.62 -12.57 -45.58
CA ILE A 267 11.34 -13.60 -44.82
C ILE A 267 11.17 -14.93 -45.55
N PRO A 268 12.26 -15.65 -45.88
CA PRO A 268 12.21 -17.09 -46.00
C PRO A 268 12.79 -17.77 -44.76
N VAL A 269 12.13 -18.88 -44.43
CA VAL A 269 12.43 -19.87 -43.38
C VAL A 269 13.81 -20.50 -43.62
N ASP A 270 14.66 -20.59 -42.58
CA ASP A 270 15.19 -21.89 -42.10
C ASP A 270 16.09 -21.82 -40.85
N SER A 271 15.77 -22.74 -39.94
CA SER A 271 16.53 -23.37 -38.86
C SER A 271 18.03 -23.06 -38.64
N VAL A 272 18.39 -22.59 -37.43
CA VAL A 272 19.64 -22.98 -36.71
C VAL A 272 19.43 -22.92 -35.19
N HIS A 273 19.75 -24.02 -34.51
CA HIS A 273 19.93 -24.15 -33.06
C HIS A 273 21.16 -23.37 -32.56
N VAL A 274 21.03 -22.58 -31.48
CA VAL A 274 22.13 -22.27 -30.55
C VAL A 274 21.59 -22.15 -29.12
N GLU A 275 22.20 -22.89 -28.19
CA GLU A 275 21.94 -22.86 -26.74
C GLU A 275 22.76 -21.77 -26.01
N LEU A 276 22.30 -21.45 -24.78
CA LEU A 276 22.98 -20.84 -23.60
C LEU A 276 22.92 -19.29 -23.43
N PRO A 277 23.04 -18.73 -22.19
CA PRO A 277 22.63 -19.20 -20.85
C PRO A 277 21.92 -18.10 -19.98
N SER A 278 21.56 -18.50 -18.76
CA SER A 278 21.03 -17.76 -17.60
C SER A 278 21.66 -16.40 -17.25
N GLY A 279 20.84 -15.40 -16.86
CA GLY A 279 21.29 -14.21 -16.11
C GLY A 279 20.34 -13.01 -16.09
N THR A 280 19.49 -12.93 -15.07
CA THR A 280 19.02 -11.72 -14.33
C THR A 280 18.97 -10.34 -15.03
N SER A 281 17.76 -9.81 -15.26
CA SER A 281 17.17 -8.58 -14.68
C SER A 281 16.03 -8.01 -15.56
N PRO A 282 14.95 -7.47 -14.98
CA PRO A 282 13.81 -6.98 -15.74
C PRO A 282 14.08 -5.57 -16.29
N LEU A 283 14.07 -5.43 -17.61
CA LEU A 283 14.06 -4.13 -18.27
C LEU A 283 12.73 -3.40 -17.97
N PRO A 284 12.76 -2.08 -17.68
CA PRO A 284 11.55 -1.32 -17.41
C PRO A 284 10.71 -1.21 -18.68
N ARG A 285 9.42 -1.55 -18.56
CA ARG A 285 8.39 -1.26 -19.57
C ARG A 285 8.42 0.23 -19.87
N ARG A 286 8.97 0.59 -21.02
CA ARG A 286 8.89 1.94 -21.56
C ARG A 286 7.42 2.19 -21.90
N SER A 287 6.78 3.06 -21.13
CA SER A 287 5.46 3.59 -21.43
C SER A 287 5.53 4.28 -22.78
N VAL A 288 4.89 3.68 -23.79
CA VAL A 288 4.63 4.35 -25.05
C VAL A 288 3.53 5.37 -24.76
N SER A 289 3.90 6.64 -24.80
CA SER A 289 2.97 7.77 -24.78
C SER A 289 2.16 7.74 -26.09
N PRO A 290 0.82 7.79 -26.05
CA PRO A 290 0.02 7.80 -27.27
C PRO A 290 -0.21 9.24 -27.70
N ARG A 291 0.80 9.91 -28.28
CA ARG A 291 0.60 11.15 -29.05
C ARG A 291 1.66 11.28 -30.14
N LEU A 292 1.52 10.48 -31.19
CA LEU A 292 1.88 10.93 -32.53
C LEU A 292 0.60 11.41 -33.18
N GLN A 293 0.36 12.73 -33.13
CA GLN A 293 -0.51 13.38 -34.09
C GLN A 293 0.15 13.21 -35.45
N THR A 294 -0.30 12.22 -36.22
CA THR A 294 0.01 12.19 -37.65
C THR A 294 -0.74 13.36 -38.28
N ASN A 295 -0.03 14.44 -38.58
CA ASN A 295 -0.52 15.47 -39.49
C ASN A 295 -0.62 14.85 -40.88
N THR A 296 -1.78 14.28 -41.20
CA THR A 296 -2.10 13.80 -42.54
C THR A 296 -2.24 15.02 -43.45
N ILE A 297 -1.24 15.28 -44.29
CA ILE A 297 -1.36 16.24 -45.39
C ILE A 297 -2.36 15.64 -46.38
N SER A 298 -3.58 16.18 -46.39
CA SER A 298 -4.62 15.76 -47.34
C SER A 298 -4.35 16.37 -48.71
N LEU A 299 -3.69 15.62 -49.59
CA LEU A 299 -3.57 15.96 -50.99
C LEU A 299 -4.96 15.87 -51.64
N ARG A 300 -5.57 17.03 -51.96
CA ARG A 300 -6.91 17.14 -52.58
C ARG A 300 -7.07 16.37 -53.92
N THR A 301 -6.01 15.79 -54.45
CA THR A 301 -5.99 15.08 -55.75
C THR A 301 -6.03 13.55 -55.62
N ILE A 302 -5.90 12.98 -54.41
CA ILE A 302 -6.00 11.51 -54.15
C ILE A 302 -7.26 11.21 -53.31
N SER A 303 -8.41 11.75 -53.71
CA SER A 303 -9.69 11.53 -53.01
C SER A 303 -10.53 10.41 -53.64
N SER A 304 -9.97 9.60 -54.54
CA SER A 304 -10.71 8.57 -55.27
C SER A 304 -9.95 7.26 -55.50
N GLU A 305 -8.97 6.91 -54.68
CA GLU A 305 -8.48 5.53 -54.67
C GLU A 305 -9.43 4.65 -53.87
N ARG A 306 -9.80 3.50 -54.45
CA ARG A 306 -10.60 2.51 -53.73
C ARG A 306 -9.76 2.03 -52.54
N PRO A 307 -10.32 2.00 -51.31
CA PRO A 307 -9.56 1.56 -50.15
C PRO A 307 -9.00 0.15 -50.40
N TYR A 308 -7.74 -0.06 -50.04
CA TYR A 308 -7.09 -1.38 -50.13
C TYR A 308 -7.91 -2.40 -49.34
N VAL A 309 -8.37 -3.46 -50.01
CA VAL A 309 -9.09 -4.57 -49.38
C VAL A 309 -8.19 -5.80 -49.42
N GLU A 310 -7.77 -6.26 -48.26
CA GLU A 310 -6.97 -7.46 -48.13
C GLU A 310 -7.83 -8.70 -48.43
N LYS A 311 -7.39 -9.45 -49.45
CA LYS A 311 -8.05 -10.68 -49.92
C LYS A 311 -7.49 -11.95 -49.29
N SER A 312 -6.50 -11.85 -48.41
CA SER A 312 -5.92 -13.02 -47.72
C SER A 312 -6.97 -13.67 -46.81
N SER A 313 -6.99 -14.99 -46.75
CA SER A 313 -7.88 -15.77 -45.86
C SER A 313 -7.21 -16.15 -44.54
N ASN A 314 -6.16 -15.43 -44.15
CA ASN A 314 -5.38 -15.77 -42.96
C ASN A 314 -6.17 -15.42 -41.69
N PRO A 315 -6.10 -16.26 -40.64
CA PRO A 315 -6.70 -15.92 -39.36
C PRO A 315 -6.03 -14.67 -38.82
N THR A 316 -6.84 -13.73 -38.33
CA THR A 316 -6.36 -12.42 -37.85
C THR A 316 -7.15 -12.05 -36.62
N GLU A 317 -6.47 -11.58 -35.57
CA GLU A 317 -7.10 -11.02 -34.38
C GLU A 317 -6.53 -9.63 -34.11
N VAL A 318 -7.41 -8.65 -34.02
CA VAL A 318 -7.07 -7.26 -33.70
C VAL A 318 -7.94 -6.84 -32.52
N LEU A 319 -7.25 -6.56 -31.40
CA LEU A 319 -7.85 -6.02 -30.20
C LEU A 319 -7.65 -4.50 -30.21
N GLY A 320 -8.78 -3.78 -30.18
CA GLY A 320 -8.84 -2.33 -30.20
C GLY A 320 -8.62 -1.69 -28.83
N PRO A 321 -8.63 -0.35 -28.76
CA PRO A 321 -9.21 0.56 -29.76
C PRO A 321 -8.30 0.83 -30.96
N VAL A 322 -8.82 0.64 -32.19
CA VAL A 322 -8.15 1.02 -33.45
C VAL A 322 -9.13 1.70 -34.42
N ASP A 323 -8.70 2.78 -35.08
CA ASP A 323 -9.56 3.53 -36.01
C ASP A 323 -9.89 2.75 -37.28
N CYS A 324 -8.92 1.98 -37.79
CA CYS A 324 -9.11 1.11 -38.93
C CYS A 324 -8.30 -0.18 -38.79
N VAL A 325 -8.84 -1.27 -39.34
CA VAL A 325 -8.10 -2.52 -39.52
C VAL A 325 -7.54 -2.51 -40.93
N GLN A 326 -6.24 -2.73 -41.06
CA GLN A 326 -5.56 -2.75 -42.36
C GLN A 326 -6.26 -3.70 -43.32
N GLY A 327 -6.50 -3.25 -44.55
CA GLY A 327 -7.16 -4.07 -45.57
C GLY A 327 -8.66 -4.31 -45.37
N ARG A 328 -9.29 -3.73 -44.34
CA ARG A 328 -10.71 -3.96 -44.02
C ARG A 328 -11.42 -2.64 -43.67
N PRO A 329 -11.67 -1.78 -44.69
CA PRO A 329 -12.25 -0.46 -44.49
C PRO A 329 -13.67 -0.53 -43.90
N ILE A 330 -14.04 0.52 -43.18
CA ILE A 330 -15.37 0.73 -42.60
C ILE A 330 -15.82 2.12 -43.04
N THR A 331 -17.07 2.25 -43.45
CA THR A 331 -17.69 3.56 -43.70
C THR A 331 -18.95 3.70 -42.86
N VAL A 332 -19.15 4.88 -42.28
CA VAL A 332 -20.35 5.23 -41.51
C VAL A 332 -20.94 6.49 -42.09
N GLU A 333 -22.21 6.42 -42.45
CA GLU A 333 -22.93 7.50 -43.12
C GLU A 333 -24.21 7.84 -42.35
N TRP A 334 -24.57 9.12 -42.32
CA TRP A 334 -25.90 9.55 -41.87
C TRP A 334 -26.95 9.00 -42.82
N ALA A 335 -28.05 8.49 -42.26
CA ALA A 335 -29.12 7.89 -43.03
C ALA A 335 -30.45 8.66 -42.90
N GLY A 336 -31.46 8.26 -43.68
CA GLY A 336 -32.80 8.86 -43.63
C GLY A 336 -32.79 10.38 -43.81
N LEU A 337 -33.53 11.08 -42.94
CA LEU A 337 -33.64 12.55 -42.93
C LEU A 337 -32.30 13.23 -42.64
N TYR A 338 -31.41 12.58 -41.90
CA TYR A 338 -30.11 13.12 -41.49
C TYR A 338 -29.11 13.17 -42.65
N SER A 339 -29.26 12.28 -43.64
CA SER A 339 -28.44 12.30 -44.88
C SER A 339 -28.64 13.57 -45.72
N VAL A 340 -29.76 14.28 -45.55
CA VAL A 340 -30.13 15.50 -46.29
C VAL A 340 -29.89 16.77 -45.45
N GLY A 341 -29.13 16.67 -44.35
CA GLY A 341 -28.73 17.82 -43.53
C GLY A 341 -29.76 18.28 -42.49
N ILE A 342 -30.80 17.48 -42.20
CA ILE A 342 -31.70 17.76 -41.08
C ILE A 342 -30.99 17.39 -39.78
N SER A 343 -30.44 18.38 -39.09
CA SER A 343 -29.72 18.17 -37.83
C SER A 343 -30.63 17.68 -36.72
N ILE A 344 -30.12 16.80 -35.85
CA ILE A 344 -30.71 16.55 -34.53
C ILE A 344 -30.62 17.87 -33.76
N LYS A 345 -31.72 18.32 -33.13
CA LYS A 345 -31.74 19.57 -32.34
C LYS A 345 -30.58 19.54 -31.31
N GLY A 346 -29.62 20.44 -31.47
CA GLY A 346 -28.47 20.58 -30.56
C GLY A 346 -27.22 19.75 -30.89
N MET A 347 -27.12 19.10 -32.06
CA MET A 347 -25.93 18.32 -32.45
C MET A 347 -25.47 18.59 -33.90
N ASN A 348 -24.42 19.39 -34.08
CA ASN A 348 -23.59 19.38 -35.29
C ASN A 348 -22.44 18.40 -35.05
N ALA A 349 -22.70 17.10 -35.22
CA ALA A 349 -21.74 16.05 -34.83
C ALA A 349 -21.01 15.43 -36.02
N GLN A 350 -19.68 15.48 -36.02
CA GLN A 350 -18.83 14.64 -36.86
C GLN A 350 -18.91 13.19 -36.35
N LEU A 351 -19.18 12.27 -37.27
CA LEU A 351 -19.21 10.83 -37.01
C LEU A 351 -17.79 10.27 -37.03
N SER A 352 -17.48 9.43 -36.05
CA SER A 352 -16.28 8.58 -36.08
C SER A 352 -16.59 7.24 -35.44
N THR A 353 -15.84 6.21 -35.83
CA THR A 353 -15.97 4.87 -35.24
C THR A 353 -14.62 4.35 -34.83
N THR A 354 -14.60 3.65 -33.71
CA THR A 354 -13.43 2.92 -33.22
C THR A 354 -13.74 1.43 -33.30
N THR A 355 -12.86 0.66 -33.93
CA THR A 355 -12.95 -0.80 -33.88
C THR A 355 -12.40 -1.28 -32.54
N LEU A 356 -13.24 -2.01 -31.79
CA LEU A 356 -12.88 -2.58 -30.49
C LEU A 356 -12.41 -4.02 -30.63
N LEU A 357 -13.04 -4.81 -31.49
CA LEU A 357 -12.64 -6.19 -31.77
C LEU A 357 -12.82 -6.46 -33.25
N TYR A 358 -11.80 -7.02 -33.86
CA TYR A 358 -11.91 -7.66 -35.16
C TYR A 358 -11.22 -9.01 -35.13
N ARG A 359 -11.94 -10.07 -35.49
CA ARG A 359 -11.36 -11.40 -35.57
C ARG A 359 -11.88 -12.15 -36.80
N ARG A 360 -10.96 -12.68 -37.60
CA ARG A 360 -11.22 -13.64 -38.68
C ARG A 360 -10.67 -14.99 -38.28
N PHE A 361 -11.46 -16.04 -38.51
CA PHE A 361 -11.07 -17.43 -38.32
C PHE A 361 -10.59 -18.03 -39.63
N ALA A 362 -9.63 -18.96 -39.56
CA ALA A 362 -9.15 -19.64 -40.76
C ALA A 362 -10.24 -20.57 -41.33
N PRO A 363 -10.31 -20.76 -42.67
CA PRO A 363 -11.14 -21.79 -43.26
C PRO A 363 -10.62 -23.18 -42.82
N GLY A 364 -11.17 -23.72 -41.73
CA GLY A 364 -10.60 -24.91 -41.07
C GLY A 364 -10.73 -24.87 -39.54
N ASP A 365 -10.50 -23.72 -38.90
CA ASP A 365 -10.63 -23.55 -37.44
C ASP A 365 -12.08 -23.70 -36.98
N THR A 366 -13.02 -23.43 -37.89
CA THR A 366 -14.45 -23.65 -37.69
C THR A 366 -14.97 -24.94 -38.32
N ALA A 367 -14.10 -25.74 -38.97
CA ALA A 367 -14.50 -26.84 -39.83
C ALA A 367 -13.91 -28.19 -39.39
N TYR A 368 -14.63 -28.86 -38.50
CA TYR A 368 -14.76 -30.31 -38.56
C TYR A 368 -16.23 -30.65 -38.86
N THR A 369 -16.47 -31.04 -40.11
CA THR A 369 -17.69 -31.64 -40.69
C THR A 369 -18.90 -30.73 -40.98
N THR A 370 -19.18 -30.59 -42.29
CA THR A 370 -20.41 -30.11 -42.94
C THR A 370 -20.78 -28.64 -42.72
N VAL A 371 -21.78 -28.16 -43.48
CA VAL A 371 -22.16 -26.76 -43.78
C VAL A 371 -22.45 -25.87 -42.55
N ASP A 372 -22.37 -26.43 -41.34
CA ASP A 372 -22.69 -25.85 -40.03
C ASP A 372 -21.48 -25.21 -39.32
N GLY A 373 -20.35 -25.03 -40.01
CA GLY A 373 -19.10 -24.48 -39.48
C GLY A 373 -19.05 -22.95 -39.29
N ALA A 374 -20.19 -22.27 -39.13
CA ALA A 374 -20.25 -20.80 -39.09
C ALA A 374 -20.19 -20.24 -37.66
N LEU A 375 -19.72 -19.00 -37.50
CA LEU A 375 -19.95 -18.25 -36.26
C LEU A 375 -21.45 -17.97 -36.09
N HIS A 376 -21.92 -18.03 -34.85
CA HIS A 376 -23.32 -17.80 -34.48
C HIS A 376 -23.43 -17.27 -33.04
N SER A 377 -24.65 -16.92 -32.62
CA SER A 377 -25.04 -16.50 -31.27
C SER A 377 -24.31 -15.27 -30.71
N LEU A 378 -24.13 -14.22 -31.53
CA LEU A 378 -23.53 -12.95 -31.11
C LEU A 378 -24.42 -12.22 -30.08
N GLN A 379 -23.86 -11.91 -28.91
CA GLN A 379 -24.56 -11.24 -27.80
C GLN A 379 -23.67 -10.20 -27.12
N PHE A 380 -24.24 -9.04 -26.82
CA PHE A 380 -23.64 -8.07 -25.90
C PHE A 380 -24.21 -8.23 -24.50
N LEU A 381 -23.32 -8.27 -23.52
CA LEU A 381 -23.62 -8.56 -22.12
C LEU A 381 -23.20 -7.35 -21.26
N PRO A 382 -24.07 -6.33 -21.16
CA PRO A 382 -23.76 -5.12 -20.41
C PRO A 382 -23.89 -5.34 -18.89
N THR A 383 -23.13 -4.54 -18.14
CA THR A 383 -23.19 -4.44 -16.69
C THR A 383 -23.50 -2.99 -16.31
N TYR A 384 -24.72 -2.76 -15.82
CA TYR A 384 -25.22 -1.44 -15.42
C TYR A 384 -25.25 -1.30 -13.90
N SER A 385 -24.81 -0.16 -13.38
CA SER A 385 -25.12 0.23 -12.00
C SER A 385 -26.35 1.12 -11.99
N LYS A 386 -27.28 0.84 -11.09
CA LYS A 386 -28.31 1.81 -10.71
C LYS A 386 -27.66 2.78 -9.75
N ASP A 387 -27.22 3.94 -10.25
CA ASP A 387 -26.72 5.02 -9.40
C ASP A 387 -27.83 5.49 -8.45
N GLY A 388 -27.88 4.89 -7.26
CA GLY A 388 -28.47 5.53 -6.10
C GLY A 388 -27.61 6.74 -5.78
N ALA A 389 -28.23 7.93 -5.76
CA ALA A 389 -27.62 9.10 -5.17
C ALA A 389 -27.03 8.71 -3.80
N ASP A 390 -25.71 8.89 -3.66
CA ASP A 390 -24.91 8.98 -2.42
C ASP A 390 -23.85 7.87 -2.19
N LYS A 391 -22.55 8.23 -2.34
CA LYS A 391 -21.54 8.33 -1.25
C LYS A 391 -20.09 8.24 -1.75
N SER A 392 -19.35 9.31 -1.42
CA SER A 392 -17.89 9.52 -1.49
C SER A 392 -17.31 10.19 -2.75
N GLU A 393 -16.90 11.45 -2.59
CA GLU A 393 -16.07 12.21 -3.53
C GLU A 393 -14.66 11.62 -3.73
N LYS A 394 -14.25 10.61 -2.94
CA LYS A 394 -12.88 10.08 -2.95
C LYS A 394 -12.59 9.12 -4.12
N SER A 395 -13.58 8.43 -4.68
CA SER A 395 -13.39 7.57 -5.87
C SER A 395 -13.39 8.33 -7.21
N ARG A 396 -13.57 9.66 -7.20
CA ARG A 396 -13.51 10.48 -8.43
C ARG A 396 -12.09 10.86 -8.85
N ARG A 397 -11.06 10.62 -8.03
CA ARG A 397 -9.70 11.14 -8.29
C ARG A 397 -8.85 10.36 -9.29
N HIS A 398 -9.28 9.20 -9.78
CA HIS A 398 -8.53 8.44 -10.80
C HIS A 398 -9.33 8.13 -12.08
N ARG A 399 -10.49 8.76 -12.27
CA ARG A 399 -11.25 8.60 -13.50
C ARG A 399 -10.75 9.55 -14.59
N VAL A 400 -10.01 9.01 -15.56
CA VAL A 400 -10.14 9.46 -16.96
C VAL A 400 -11.49 8.90 -17.44
N SER A 401 -12.59 9.42 -16.89
CA SER A 401 -13.90 9.21 -17.50
C SER A 401 -13.93 10.10 -18.73
N VAL A 402 -13.86 9.49 -19.91
CA VAL A 402 -14.41 10.10 -21.13
C VAL A 402 -15.93 10.04 -21.01
N LEU A 403 -16.49 10.76 -20.04
CA LEU A 403 -17.88 11.18 -20.04
C LEU A 403 -17.83 12.70 -20.21
N PRO A 404 -18.49 13.27 -21.24
CA PRO A 404 -18.54 14.70 -21.40
C PRO A 404 -19.25 15.30 -20.18
N ALA A 405 -18.57 16.25 -19.54
CA ALA A 405 -19.17 17.13 -18.55
C ALA A 405 -20.44 17.76 -19.14
N GLU A 406 -21.51 17.71 -18.35
CA GLU A 406 -22.72 18.54 -18.42
C GLU A 406 -23.26 18.85 -19.84
N GLY A 407 -24.29 18.10 -20.25
CA GLY A 407 -25.33 18.63 -21.14
C GLY A 407 -25.33 18.25 -22.62
N ARG A 408 -24.70 17.14 -23.05
CA ARG A 408 -24.79 16.67 -24.45
C ARG A 408 -24.91 15.14 -24.55
N CYS A 409 -26.13 14.61 -24.66
CA CYS A 409 -26.38 13.17 -24.81
C CYS A 409 -26.17 12.72 -26.27
N SER A 410 -25.40 11.65 -26.47
CA SER A 410 -25.39 10.90 -27.74
C SER A 410 -26.81 10.42 -28.07
N PRO A 411 -27.24 10.39 -29.34
CA PRO A 411 -28.55 9.88 -29.74
C PRO A 411 -28.70 8.37 -29.50
N LEU A 412 -27.61 7.67 -29.19
CA LEU A 412 -27.58 6.24 -28.90
C LEU A 412 -27.40 5.91 -27.41
N HIS A 413 -27.17 6.90 -26.54
CA HIS A 413 -27.11 6.67 -25.09
C HIS A 413 -28.51 6.73 -24.46
N PRO A 414 -28.74 6.00 -23.36
CA PRO A 414 -29.97 6.11 -22.59
C PRO A 414 -30.12 7.50 -21.96
N ASN A 415 -31.31 7.81 -21.48
CA ASN A 415 -31.53 9.04 -20.73
C ASN A 415 -30.67 8.98 -19.45
N PRO A 416 -30.03 10.07 -18.96
CA PRO A 416 -29.08 10.02 -17.84
C PRO A 416 -29.63 9.48 -16.51
N GLN A 417 -30.94 9.23 -16.43
CA GLN A 417 -31.64 8.71 -15.26
C GLN A 417 -31.77 7.17 -15.24
N GLU A 418 -31.36 6.46 -16.30
CA GLU A 418 -31.64 5.01 -16.49
C GLU A 418 -30.49 4.07 -16.06
N GLY A 419 -29.37 4.60 -15.57
CA GLY A 419 -28.23 3.83 -15.03
C GLY A 419 -26.93 4.04 -15.81
N THR A 420 -25.79 3.80 -15.15
CA THR A 420 -24.45 4.00 -15.73
C THR A 420 -23.86 2.66 -16.18
N LEU A 421 -23.40 2.57 -17.43
CA LEU A 421 -22.69 1.40 -17.95
C LEU A 421 -21.26 1.36 -17.39
N HIS A 422 -20.89 0.23 -16.78
CA HIS A 422 -19.56 0.04 -16.15
C HIS A 422 -18.75 -1.11 -16.75
N GLY A 423 -19.38 -1.93 -17.58
CA GLY A 423 -18.73 -3.04 -18.28
C GLY A 423 -19.61 -3.54 -19.40
N LEU A 424 -18.97 -4.04 -20.46
CA LEU A 424 -19.63 -4.58 -21.63
C LEU A 424 -18.80 -5.73 -22.15
N CYS A 425 -19.37 -6.93 -22.13
CA CYS A 425 -18.75 -8.08 -22.76
C CYS A 425 -19.39 -8.40 -24.10
N CYS A 426 -18.59 -8.90 -25.05
CA CYS A 426 -19.05 -9.47 -26.31
C CYS A 426 -18.87 -10.97 -26.27
N PHE A 427 -19.97 -11.71 -26.41
CA PHE A 427 -19.96 -13.15 -26.58
C PHE A 427 -20.33 -13.51 -28.02
N PHE A 428 -19.58 -14.43 -28.61
CA PHE A 428 -19.95 -15.09 -29.86
C PHE A 428 -19.31 -16.46 -29.88
N THR A 429 -19.77 -17.34 -30.77
CA THR A 429 -19.32 -18.72 -30.75
C THR A 429 -19.19 -19.33 -32.13
N GLY A 430 -18.26 -20.27 -32.26
CA GLY A 430 -18.26 -21.26 -33.32
C GLY A 430 -18.82 -22.59 -32.81
N PRO A 431 -18.91 -23.63 -33.66
CA PRO A 431 -19.58 -24.87 -33.30
C PRO A 431 -18.99 -25.63 -32.10
N ARG A 432 -17.70 -25.48 -31.80
CA ARG A 432 -17.03 -26.21 -30.71
C ARG A 432 -16.46 -25.34 -29.61
N GLN A 433 -16.44 -24.03 -29.80
CA GLN A 433 -15.84 -23.11 -28.85
C GLN A 433 -16.47 -21.73 -28.91
N GLY A 434 -16.90 -21.24 -27.75
CA GLY A 434 -17.34 -19.86 -27.55
C GLY A 434 -16.23 -18.96 -27.01
N PHE A 435 -16.35 -17.66 -27.28
CA PHE A 435 -15.40 -16.65 -26.85
C PHE A 435 -16.14 -15.48 -26.18
N LEU A 436 -15.68 -15.07 -25.01
CA LEU A 436 -16.17 -13.92 -24.28
C LEU A 436 -15.06 -12.88 -24.15
N TYR A 437 -15.25 -11.72 -24.75
CA TYR A 437 -14.33 -10.58 -24.67
C TYR A 437 -14.91 -9.49 -23.77
N ASP A 438 -14.08 -8.87 -22.93
CA ASP A 438 -14.36 -7.53 -22.42
C ASP A 438 -14.07 -6.55 -23.54
N ILE A 439 -14.98 -5.62 -23.82
CA ILE A 439 -14.83 -4.62 -24.88
C ILE A 439 -15.04 -3.19 -24.36
N PHE A 440 -15.23 -3.00 -23.06
CA PHE A 440 -15.58 -1.69 -22.51
C PHE A 440 -14.39 -0.73 -22.36
N ASP A 441 -13.24 -1.23 -21.89
CA ASP A 441 -12.04 -0.42 -21.62
C ASP A 441 -10.77 -1.17 -22.07
N GLY A 442 -10.61 -1.26 -23.39
CA GLY A 442 -9.62 -2.13 -24.03
C GLY A 442 -10.14 -3.55 -24.24
N ALA A 443 -10.02 -4.05 -25.47
CA ALA A 443 -10.55 -5.37 -25.78
C ALA A 443 -9.62 -6.48 -25.27
N ASN A 444 -10.16 -7.43 -24.50
CA ASN A 444 -9.40 -8.57 -23.99
C ASN A 444 -10.26 -9.84 -23.93
N LEU A 445 -9.69 -10.99 -24.27
CA LEU A 445 -10.36 -12.27 -24.14
C LEU A 445 -10.44 -12.66 -22.66
N LEU A 446 -11.66 -12.67 -22.10
CA LEU A 446 -11.90 -13.05 -20.70
C LEU A 446 -11.99 -14.57 -20.52
N ALA A 447 -12.73 -15.23 -21.43
CA ALA A 447 -13.03 -16.65 -21.28
C ALA A 447 -13.25 -17.34 -22.62
N SER A 448 -12.88 -18.62 -22.67
CA SER A 448 -13.19 -19.55 -23.74
C SER A 448 -14.10 -20.66 -23.22
N TYR A 449 -15.08 -21.06 -24.03
CA TYR A 449 -16.11 -22.05 -23.68
C TYR A 449 -16.01 -23.27 -24.61
N PRO A 450 -15.22 -24.29 -24.28
CA PRO A 450 -15.12 -25.49 -25.10
C PRO A 450 -16.36 -26.37 -24.91
N TYR A 451 -17.02 -26.78 -25.99
CA TYR A 451 -18.21 -27.62 -25.95
C TYR A 451 -17.87 -29.10 -26.10
N THR A 452 -18.73 -29.98 -25.57
CA THR A 452 -18.51 -31.44 -25.71
C THR A 452 -18.93 -31.99 -27.07
N ALA A 453 -19.78 -31.27 -27.80
CA ALA A 453 -20.23 -31.58 -29.15
C ALA A 453 -20.57 -30.28 -29.91
N ASP A 454 -20.80 -30.39 -31.22
CA ASP A 454 -21.12 -29.24 -32.06
C ASP A 454 -22.40 -28.54 -31.56
N THR A 455 -22.34 -27.21 -31.40
CA THR A 455 -23.44 -26.36 -30.95
C THR A 455 -24.28 -25.84 -32.09
N SER A 456 -25.60 -25.76 -31.87
CA SER A 456 -26.52 -25.08 -32.79
C SER A 456 -26.86 -23.66 -32.34
N LYS A 457 -27.04 -23.44 -31.03
CA LYS A 457 -27.35 -22.13 -30.46
C LYS A 457 -26.84 -22.02 -29.03
N VAL A 458 -26.38 -20.83 -28.65
CA VAL A 458 -25.87 -20.55 -27.30
C VAL A 458 -26.48 -19.25 -26.81
N VAL A 459 -26.96 -19.23 -25.57
CA VAL A 459 -27.58 -18.03 -24.99
C VAL A 459 -27.01 -17.76 -23.61
N ALA A 460 -26.70 -16.49 -23.36
CA ALA A 460 -26.24 -16.02 -22.06
C ALA A 460 -27.44 -15.63 -21.20
N GLY A 461 -27.53 -16.22 -20.02
CA GLY A 461 -28.39 -15.72 -18.96
C GLY A 461 -27.70 -14.64 -18.13
N ASP A 462 -28.17 -14.44 -16.89
CA ASP A 462 -27.54 -13.45 -16.04
C ASP A 462 -26.15 -13.91 -15.56
N SER A 463 -26.06 -15.09 -14.92
CA SER A 463 -24.81 -15.64 -14.37
C SER A 463 -24.35 -16.95 -15.01
N LEU A 464 -25.12 -17.50 -15.94
CA LEU A 464 -24.86 -18.79 -16.60
C LEU A 464 -24.95 -18.66 -18.12
N LEU A 465 -24.22 -19.51 -18.83
CA LEU A 465 -24.25 -19.63 -20.29
C LEU A 465 -24.81 -21.01 -20.66
N HIS A 466 -25.78 -21.06 -21.56
CA HIS A 466 -26.45 -22.29 -21.97
C HIS A 466 -26.17 -22.58 -23.42
N ALA A 467 -25.54 -23.73 -23.70
CA ALA A 467 -25.18 -24.18 -25.03
C ALA A 467 -26.01 -25.39 -25.43
N VAL A 468 -26.72 -25.28 -26.55
CA VAL A 468 -27.45 -26.39 -27.16
C VAL A 468 -26.48 -27.16 -28.05
N THR A 469 -26.24 -28.42 -27.69
CA THR A 469 -25.42 -29.34 -28.48
C THR A 469 -26.28 -30.44 -29.06
N ARG A 470 -25.72 -31.22 -29.99
CA ARG A 470 -26.37 -32.43 -30.53
C ARG A 470 -26.76 -33.45 -29.45
N ASN A 471 -26.14 -33.38 -28.26
CA ASN A 471 -26.39 -34.29 -27.14
C ASN A 471 -27.41 -33.74 -26.12
N GLY A 472 -27.80 -32.46 -26.21
CA GLY A 472 -28.74 -31.83 -25.29
C GLY A 472 -28.32 -30.42 -24.88
N LEU A 473 -28.47 -30.10 -23.59
CA LEU A 473 -28.19 -28.79 -23.02
C LEU A 473 -26.96 -28.85 -22.10
N GLU A 474 -25.96 -28.04 -22.39
CA GLU A 474 -24.80 -27.79 -21.54
C GLU A 474 -24.91 -26.43 -20.87
N THR A 475 -24.56 -26.34 -19.58
CA THR A 475 -24.61 -25.10 -18.80
C THR A 475 -23.25 -24.79 -18.19
N TYR A 476 -22.72 -23.61 -18.51
CA TYR A 476 -21.43 -23.11 -18.06
C TYR A 476 -21.59 -21.91 -17.12
N THR A 477 -20.60 -21.66 -16.26
CA THR A 477 -20.50 -20.40 -15.52
C THR A 477 -20.22 -19.23 -16.46
N LEU A 478 -20.87 -18.09 -16.27
CA LEU A 478 -20.68 -16.89 -17.09
C LEU A 478 -20.06 -15.77 -16.25
N ARG A 479 -18.93 -15.23 -16.71
CA ARG A 479 -18.14 -14.24 -15.97
C ARG A 479 -18.23 -12.84 -16.56
N LYS A 480 -19.39 -12.46 -17.09
CA LYS A 480 -19.60 -11.11 -17.67
C LYS A 480 -19.32 -9.99 -16.66
N PHE A 481 -19.46 -10.26 -15.35
CA PHE A 481 -19.23 -9.31 -14.27
C PHE A 481 -17.76 -9.21 -13.84
N ALA A 482 -16.94 -10.25 -14.07
CA ALA A 482 -15.59 -10.35 -13.47
C ALA A 482 -14.67 -9.19 -13.87
N ALA A 483 -14.74 -8.73 -15.12
CA ALA A 483 -13.95 -7.58 -15.57
C ALA A 483 -14.51 -6.23 -15.06
N ALA A 484 -15.82 -6.14 -14.82
CA ALA A 484 -16.45 -4.93 -14.32
C ALA A 484 -16.10 -4.66 -12.85
N VAL A 485 -15.92 -5.71 -12.02
CA VAL A 485 -15.55 -5.58 -10.60
C VAL A 485 -14.29 -4.74 -10.42
N HIS A 486 -13.23 -5.02 -11.19
CA HIS A 486 -11.96 -4.29 -11.13
C HIS A 486 -12.08 -2.79 -11.42
N ARG A 487 -13.14 -2.37 -12.12
CA ARG A 487 -13.42 -0.95 -12.43
C ARG A 487 -14.36 -0.28 -11.44
N MET A 488 -15.16 -1.08 -10.73
CA MET A 488 -16.18 -0.60 -9.81
C MET A 488 -15.69 -0.52 -8.37
N GLU A 489 -14.83 -1.46 -7.97
CA GLU A 489 -14.35 -1.60 -6.61
C GLU A 489 -12.85 -1.31 -6.51
N ASP A 490 -12.41 -0.78 -5.37
CA ASP A 490 -11.00 -0.62 -5.07
C ASP A 490 -10.42 -1.96 -4.60
N ILE A 491 -9.49 -2.51 -5.37
CA ILE A 491 -8.85 -3.80 -5.10
C ILE A 491 -7.42 -3.52 -4.66
N ASP A 492 -7.26 -3.36 -3.35
CA ASP A 492 -5.98 -3.08 -2.69
C ASP A 492 -5.24 -4.36 -2.26
N ASN A 493 -5.89 -5.53 -2.36
CA ASN A 493 -5.41 -6.82 -1.84
C ASN A 493 -5.10 -6.79 -0.33
N ILE A 494 -5.70 -5.87 0.41
CA ILE A 494 -5.61 -5.78 1.88
C ILE A 494 -7.01 -5.87 2.45
N HIS A 495 -7.92 -5.00 2.03
CA HIS A 495 -9.32 -4.98 2.48
C HIS A 495 -10.26 -5.63 1.47
N ASN A 496 -9.89 -5.66 0.19
CA ASN A 496 -10.72 -6.22 -0.86
C ASN A 496 -9.87 -6.94 -1.92
N THR A 497 -10.37 -8.08 -2.40
CA THR A 497 -9.81 -8.82 -3.53
C THR A 497 -10.91 -9.53 -4.29
N CYS A 498 -10.61 -10.03 -5.49
CA CYS A 498 -11.54 -10.75 -6.34
C CYS A 498 -10.81 -11.85 -7.12
N PRO A 499 -11.43 -13.01 -7.38
CA PRO A 499 -10.87 -14.01 -8.28
C PRO A 499 -10.55 -13.42 -9.66
N HIS A 500 -9.42 -13.83 -10.24
CA HIS A 500 -8.97 -13.27 -11.51
C HIS A 500 -9.94 -13.61 -12.65
N PRO A 501 -10.27 -12.66 -13.56
CA PRO A 501 -11.26 -12.89 -14.62
C PRO A 501 -10.91 -14.06 -15.55
N ASN A 502 -9.61 -14.26 -15.83
CA ASN A 502 -9.10 -15.24 -16.79
C ASN A 502 -8.98 -16.69 -16.25
N MET A 503 -9.56 -17.03 -15.08
CA MET A 503 -9.54 -18.43 -14.61
C MET A 503 -10.29 -19.37 -15.57
N ASP A 504 -10.09 -20.68 -15.49
CA ASP A 504 -10.82 -21.63 -16.33
C ASP A 504 -12.32 -21.65 -15.99
N ILE A 505 -13.20 -21.69 -17.00
CA ILE A 505 -14.65 -21.79 -16.84
C ILE A 505 -15.07 -23.21 -16.41
N CYS A 506 -16.16 -23.29 -15.63
CA CYS A 506 -16.76 -24.55 -15.19
C CYS A 506 -17.97 -24.96 -16.05
N LEU A 507 -17.99 -26.21 -16.51
CA LEU A 507 -19.19 -26.87 -17.02
C LEU A 507 -19.96 -27.47 -15.85
N ILE A 508 -21.06 -26.83 -15.46
CA ILE A 508 -21.81 -27.17 -14.26
C ILE A 508 -23.07 -28.02 -14.52
N GLY A 509 -23.38 -28.26 -15.79
CA GLY A 509 -24.57 -29.00 -16.17
C GLY A 509 -24.48 -29.61 -17.55
N MET A 510 -24.86 -30.88 -17.66
CA MET A 510 -25.10 -31.54 -18.94
C MET A 510 -26.39 -32.34 -18.82
N ARG A 511 -27.45 -31.92 -19.52
CA ARG A 511 -28.75 -32.58 -19.50
C ARG A 511 -29.15 -33.04 -20.90
N PRO A 512 -29.51 -34.32 -21.08
CA PRO A 512 -29.93 -34.80 -22.39
C PRO A 512 -31.30 -34.23 -22.74
N PHE A 513 -31.39 -33.64 -23.93
CA PHE A 513 -32.64 -33.21 -24.56
C PHE A 513 -32.59 -33.63 -26.02
N ILE A 514 -33.74 -33.99 -26.58
CA ILE A 514 -33.83 -34.51 -27.94
C ILE A 514 -34.22 -33.37 -28.87
N ALA A 515 -33.52 -33.25 -30.00
CA ALA A 515 -33.88 -32.39 -31.13
C ALA A 515 -34.28 -30.96 -30.71
N ILE A 516 -33.46 -30.31 -29.87
CA ILE A 516 -33.65 -28.90 -29.56
C ILE A 516 -33.38 -28.09 -30.83
N GLN A 517 -34.39 -27.35 -31.27
CA GLN A 517 -34.30 -26.45 -32.41
C GLN A 517 -33.96 -25.02 -31.98
N ASP A 518 -34.49 -24.57 -30.85
CA ASP A 518 -34.31 -23.19 -30.38
C ASP A 518 -34.21 -23.11 -28.84
N ILE A 519 -33.54 -22.07 -28.36
CA ILE A 519 -33.34 -21.75 -26.94
C ILE A 519 -33.49 -20.25 -26.71
N SER A 520 -34.13 -19.89 -25.59
CA SER A 520 -34.22 -18.51 -25.13
C SER A 520 -34.16 -18.44 -23.61
N VAL A 521 -33.76 -17.29 -23.05
CA VAL A 521 -33.67 -17.08 -21.60
C VAL A 521 -34.63 -15.98 -21.16
N CYS A 522 -35.30 -16.21 -20.04
CA CYS A 522 -36.01 -15.20 -19.26
C CYS A 522 -35.26 -14.97 -17.93
N THR A 523 -35.67 -13.97 -17.16
CA THR A 523 -35.05 -13.65 -15.84
C THR A 523 -34.92 -14.85 -14.91
N SER A 524 -35.90 -15.75 -14.91
CA SER A 524 -36.00 -16.89 -13.99
C SER A 524 -35.99 -18.26 -14.65
N HIS A 525 -36.05 -18.35 -15.98
CA HIS A 525 -36.21 -19.61 -16.71
C HIS A 525 -35.37 -19.69 -17.97
N VAL A 526 -34.95 -20.90 -18.33
CA VAL A 526 -34.43 -21.25 -19.66
C VAL A 526 -35.50 -22.00 -20.42
N LEU A 527 -35.77 -21.55 -21.64
CA LEU A 527 -36.84 -22.04 -22.50
C LEU A 527 -36.24 -22.82 -23.67
N LEU A 528 -36.73 -24.03 -23.90
CA LEU A 528 -36.28 -24.88 -25.02
C LEU A 528 -37.46 -25.24 -25.91
N LEU A 529 -37.27 -25.10 -27.22
CA LEU A 529 -38.15 -25.67 -28.23
C LEU A 529 -37.52 -26.95 -28.78
N SER A 530 -38.15 -28.09 -28.49
CA SER A 530 -37.82 -29.36 -29.14
C SER A 530 -38.81 -29.63 -30.26
N LYS A 531 -38.30 -30.09 -31.40
CA LYS A 531 -39.12 -30.45 -32.56
C LYS A 531 -38.59 -31.74 -33.18
N VAL A 532 -39.47 -32.73 -33.31
CA VAL A 532 -39.19 -34.03 -33.91
C VAL A 532 -40.09 -34.21 -35.12
N GLU A 533 -39.48 -34.39 -36.29
CA GLU A 533 -40.22 -34.70 -37.52
C GLU A 533 -40.39 -36.21 -37.67
N SER A 534 -41.64 -36.65 -37.85
CA SER A 534 -41.91 -38.05 -38.16
C SER A 534 -41.45 -38.37 -39.60
N PRO A 535 -40.73 -39.49 -39.83
CA PRO A 535 -40.31 -39.87 -41.17
C PRO A 535 -41.52 -40.04 -42.09
N ARG A 536 -41.45 -39.41 -43.28
CA ARG A 536 -42.53 -39.47 -44.28
C ARG A 536 -42.74 -40.91 -44.73
N THR A 537 -43.87 -41.51 -44.34
CA THR A 537 -44.36 -42.74 -44.97
C THR A 537 -45.30 -42.36 -46.14
N GLN A 538 -45.28 -43.13 -47.22
CA GLN A 538 -45.89 -42.81 -48.53
C GLN A 538 -47.41 -42.50 -48.53
N ARG A 539 -48.09 -42.49 -47.38
CA ARG A 539 -49.55 -42.28 -47.28
C ARG A 539 -50.01 -41.22 -46.27
N VAL A 540 -49.12 -40.63 -45.48
CA VAL A 540 -49.46 -39.56 -44.51
C VAL A 540 -48.37 -38.50 -44.56
N ALA A 541 -48.74 -37.23 -44.73
CA ALA A 541 -47.81 -36.12 -44.57
C ALA A 541 -47.19 -36.21 -43.16
N GLY A 542 -45.86 -36.09 -43.06
CA GLY A 542 -45.17 -36.21 -41.78
C GLY A 542 -45.77 -35.24 -40.76
N GLN A 543 -46.22 -35.75 -39.62
CA GLN A 543 -46.67 -34.92 -38.51
C GLN A 543 -45.43 -34.49 -37.71
N SER A 544 -45.23 -33.18 -37.59
CA SER A 544 -44.26 -32.59 -36.67
C SER A 544 -44.79 -32.70 -35.25
N HIS A 545 -44.00 -33.24 -34.33
CA HIS A 545 -44.28 -33.18 -32.90
C HIS A 545 -43.32 -32.18 -32.26
N TRP A 546 -43.84 -31.27 -31.44
CA TRP A 546 -43.03 -30.29 -30.72
C TRP A 546 -43.34 -30.32 -29.22
N SER A 547 -42.39 -29.84 -28.43
CA SER A 547 -42.55 -29.67 -26.99
C SER A 547 -41.76 -28.46 -26.53
N LEU A 548 -42.36 -27.67 -25.65
CA LEU A 548 -41.72 -26.52 -25.03
C LEU A 548 -41.36 -26.88 -23.59
N TYR A 549 -40.10 -26.67 -23.23
CA TYR A 549 -39.60 -26.88 -21.89
C TYR A 549 -39.33 -25.54 -21.23
N ALA A 550 -39.89 -25.31 -20.05
CA ALA A 550 -39.52 -24.21 -19.17
C ALA A 550 -38.73 -24.76 -17.99
N LEU A 551 -37.43 -24.45 -17.94
CA LEU A 551 -36.52 -24.88 -16.90
C LEU A 551 -36.32 -23.74 -15.92
N GLN A 552 -36.80 -23.90 -14.69
CA GLN A 552 -36.69 -22.85 -13.68
C GLN A 552 -35.29 -22.81 -13.09
N ASN A 553 -34.63 -21.66 -13.15
CA ASN A 553 -33.29 -21.44 -12.60
C ASN A 553 -33.31 -21.54 -11.07
N ALA A 554 -32.29 -22.18 -10.50
CA ALA A 554 -32.03 -22.09 -9.08
C ALA A 554 -31.70 -20.65 -8.68
N SER A 555 -32.06 -20.26 -7.46
CA SER A 555 -31.60 -18.98 -6.92
C SER A 555 -30.08 -19.00 -6.77
N VAL A 556 -29.45 -17.83 -6.88
CA VAL A 556 -28.00 -17.65 -6.73
C VAL A 556 -27.49 -18.30 -5.44
N GLY A 557 -28.18 -18.09 -4.32
CA GLY A 557 -27.81 -18.69 -3.03
C GLY A 557 -27.94 -20.21 -3.00
N GLN A 558 -28.94 -20.80 -3.67
CA GLN A 558 -29.07 -22.26 -3.77
C GLN A 558 -27.97 -22.84 -4.65
N LEU A 559 -27.71 -22.22 -5.79
CA LEU A 559 -26.65 -22.65 -6.70
C LEU A 559 -25.26 -22.57 -6.04
N TYR A 560 -24.99 -21.51 -5.27
CA TYR A 560 -23.77 -21.41 -4.47
C TYR A 560 -23.63 -22.56 -3.47
N LYS A 561 -24.70 -22.89 -2.73
CA LYS A 561 -24.70 -24.02 -1.78
C LYS A 561 -24.43 -25.35 -2.49
N ASP A 562 -25.05 -25.58 -3.64
CA ASP A 562 -24.82 -26.80 -4.42
C ASP A 562 -23.38 -26.87 -4.96
N MET A 563 -22.80 -25.73 -5.39
CA MET A 563 -21.39 -25.63 -5.80
C MET A 563 -20.46 -25.90 -4.61
N LEU A 564 -20.77 -25.39 -3.43
CA LEU A 564 -20.00 -25.61 -2.21
C LEU A 564 -20.06 -27.08 -1.77
N ASP A 565 -21.26 -27.68 -1.72
CA ASP A 565 -21.46 -29.10 -1.39
C ASP A 565 -20.73 -30.02 -2.36
N LEU A 566 -20.65 -29.66 -3.64
CA LEU A 566 -19.82 -30.36 -4.61
C LEU A 566 -18.32 -30.14 -4.35
N GLY A 567 -17.92 -28.90 -4.11
CA GLY A 567 -16.53 -28.53 -3.86
C GLY A 567 -15.95 -29.23 -2.61
N LEU A 568 -16.73 -29.33 -1.53
CA LEU A 568 -16.33 -30.01 -0.30
C LEU A 568 -15.99 -31.49 -0.54
N ARG A 569 -16.62 -32.15 -1.52
CA ARG A 569 -16.28 -33.54 -1.90
C ARG A 569 -14.91 -33.64 -2.58
N TYR A 570 -14.46 -32.55 -3.22
CA TYR A 570 -13.16 -32.46 -3.88
C TYR A 570 -12.08 -31.84 -3.00
N GLN A 571 -12.41 -31.33 -1.81
CA GLN A 571 -11.47 -30.60 -0.96
C GLN A 571 -10.15 -31.35 -0.72
N ASN A 572 -10.21 -32.66 -0.49
CA ASN A 572 -9.03 -33.49 -0.27
C ASN A 572 -8.53 -34.20 -1.55
N SER A 573 -9.42 -34.57 -2.48
CA SER A 573 -9.06 -35.35 -3.67
C SER A 573 -8.55 -34.50 -4.84
N SER A 574 -9.01 -33.26 -4.95
CA SER A 574 -8.59 -32.27 -5.95
C SER A 574 -8.75 -30.85 -5.40
N PRO A 575 -7.77 -30.36 -4.59
CA PRO A 575 -7.78 -28.99 -4.06
C PRO A 575 -7.96 -27.91 -5.14
N PRO A 576 -7.40 -28.02 -6.36
CA PRO A 576 -7.65 -27.05 -7.42
C PRO A 576 -9.10 -27.03 -7.91
N ALA A 577 -9.83 -28.15 -7.88
CA ALA A 577 -11.25 -28.17 -8.25
C ALA A 577 -12.13 -27.55 -7.16
N TYR A 578 -11.79 -27.78 -5.89
CA TYR A 578 -12.44 -27.11 -4.77
C TYR A 578 -12.27 -25.59 -4.85
N HIS A 579 -11.05 -25.11 -5.04
CA HIS A 579 -10.76 -23.68 -5.21
C HIS A 579 -11.52 -23.06 -6.38
N GLN A 580 -11.54 -23.73 -7.53
CA GLN A 580 -12.26 -23.23 -8.71
C GLN A 580 -13.76 -23.07 -8.44
N LEU A 581 -14.41 -24.04 -7.78
CA LEU A 581 -15.83 -23.93 -7.40
C LEU A 581 -16.08 -22.81 -6.38
N LEU A 582 -15.17 -22.61 -5.41
CA LEU A 582 -15.27 -21.48 -4.49
C LEU A 582 -15.17 -20.13 -5.22
N CYS A 583 -14.23 -19.98 -6.14
CA CYS A 583 -14.08 -18.75 -6.93
C CYS A 583 -15.28 -18.48 -7.82
N GLU A 584 -15.83 -19.50 -8.49
CA GLU A 584 -17.03 -19.34 -9.33
C GLU A 584 -18.25 -18.99 -8.47
N GLY A 585 -18.42 -19.65 -7.32
CA GLY A 585 -19.46 -19.31 -6.35
C GLY A 585 -19.33 -17.89 -5.81
N HIS A 586 -18.11 -17.45 -5.52
CA HIS A 586 -17.81 -16.10 -5.06
C HIS A 586 -18.20 -15.04 -6.10
N LEU A 587 -17.77 -15.22 -7.36
CA LEU A 587 -18.11 -14.30 -8.46
C LEU A 587 -19.61 -14.23 -8.71
N LEU A 588 -20.30 -15.38 -8.62
CA LEU A 588 -21.74 -15.50 -8.78
C LEU A 588 -22.50 -14.74 -7.67
N LEU A 589 -22.08 -14.87 -6.41
CA LEU A 589 -22.65 -14.12 -5.28
C LEU A 589 -22.42 -12.61 -5.43
N ARG A 590 -21.18 -12.22 -5.78
CA ARG A 590 -20.79 -10.82 -5.94
C ARG A 590 -21.57 -10.12 -7.05
N GLN A 591 -21.75 -10.79 -8.20
CA GLN A 591 -22.60 -10.30 -9.29
C GLN A 591 -24.05 -10.11 -8.84
N ALA A 592 -24.62 -11.06 -8.10
CA ALA A 592 -26.01 -11.00 -7.68
C ALA A 592 -26.29 -9.84 -6.71
N LEU A 593 -25.35 -9.57 -5.80
CA LEU A 593 -25.42 -8.43 -4.86
C LEU A 593 -25.39 -7.09 -5.60
N PHE A 594 -24.66 -7.01 -6.71
CA PHE A 594 -24.59 -5.79 -7.50
C PHE A 594 -25.90 -5.47 -8.23
N SER A 595 -26.62 -6.48 -8.71
CA SER A 595 -27.85 -6.29 -9.49
C SER A 595 -29.10 -6.00 -8.63
N GLN A 596 -29.05 -6.16 -7.30
CA GLN A 596 -30.22 -6.06 -6.41
C GLN A 596 -30.29 -4.74 -5.63
N GLU A 597 -31.51 -4.24 -5.43
CA GLU A 597 -31.79 -3.14 -4.50
C GLU A 597 -31.81 -3.68 -3.06
N ALA A 598 -31.32 -2.90 -2.10
CA ALA A 598 -31.15 -3.32 -0.70
C ALA A 598 -32.46 -3.85 -0.09
N ASP A 599 -32.60 -5.18 -0.06
CA ASP A 599 -33.74 -5.90 0.50
C ASP A 599 -33.27 -7.03 1.44
N SER A 600 -34.22 -7.77 2.06
CA SER A 600 -33.88 -8.86 2.98
C SER A 600 -33.14 -10.03 2.30
N ARG A 601 -33.32 -10.21 0.99
CA ARG A 601 -32.59 -11.22 0.19
C ARG A 601 -31.15 -10.79 -0.05
N THR A 602 -30.90 -9.49 -0.18
CA THR A 602 -29.57 -8.91 -0.26
C THR A 602 -28.73 -9.25 0.98
N GLN A 603 -29.32 -9.20 2.19
CA GLN A 603 -28.59 -9.59 3.40
C GLN A 603 -28.21 -11.08 3.41
N GLN A 604 -29.11 -11.97 2.98
CA GLN A 604 -28.79 -13.41 2.89
C GLN A 604 -27.66 -13.68 1.90
N LEU A 605 -27.63 -12.98 0.77
CA LEU A 605 -26.55 -13.09 -0.21
C LEU A 605 -25.24 -12.51 0.34
N GLN A 606 -25.30 -11.43 1.12
CA GLN A 606 -24.14 -10.85 1.80
C GLN A 606 -23.53 -11.81 2.81
N ASP A 607 -24.37 -12.50 3.60
CA ASP A 607 -23.91 -13.49 4.56
C ASP A 607 -23.22 -14.68 3.86
N LEU A 608 -23.78 -15.14 2.73
CA LEU A 608 -23.15 -16.18 1.89
C LEU A 608 -21.84 -15.70 1.24
N LEU A 609 -21.75 -14.41 0.87
CA LEU A 609 -20.50 -13.83 0.36
C LEU A 609 -19.44 -13.78 1.46
N CYS A 610 -19.79 -13.38 2.68
CA CYS A 610 -18.88 -13.40 3.83
C CYS A 610 -18.40 -14.83 4.15
N GLU A 611 -19.29 -15.82 4.07
CA GLU A 611 -18.93 -17.24 4.19
C GLU A 611 -17.94 -17.66 3.09
N SER A 612 -18.24 -17.32 1.83
CA SER A 612 -17.36 -17.59 0.69
C SER A 612 -15.96 -16.96 0.88
N CYS A 613 -15.90 -15.72 1.36
CA CYS A 613 -14.65 -15.04 1.70
C CYS A 613 -13.89 -15.79 2.82
N GLY A 614 -14.57 -16.22 3.88
CA GLY A 614 -13.95 -17.02 4.95
C GLY A 614 -13.35 -18.33 4.41
N LEU A 615 -14.07 -19.04 3.54
CA LEU A 615 -13.61 -20.29 2.93
C LEU A 615 -12.43 -20.09 1.96
N LEU A 616 -12.42 -19.00 1.18
CA LEU A 616 -11.29 -18.64 0.35
C LEU A 616 -10.07 -18.24 1.20
N GLY A 617 -10.29 -17.50 2.29
CA GLY A 617 -9.25 -17.20 3.27
C GLY A 617 -8.64 -18.47 3.87
N ASP A 618 -9.48 -19.44 4.25
CA ASP A 618 -9.08 -20.76 4.74
C ASP A 618 -8.30 -21.56 3.69
N TYR A 619 -8.70 -21.53 2.42
CA TYR A 619 -7.96 -22.19 1.35
C TYR A 619 -6.56 -21.58 1.16
N HIS A 620 -6.46 -20.25 1.15
CA HIS A 620 -5.19 -19.55 0.98
C HIS A 620 -4.30 -19.59 2.24
N SER A 621 -4.85 -19.92 3.41
CA SER A 621 -4.10 -20.07 4.65
C SER A 621 -3.49 -21.46 4.83
N LEU A 622 -3.78 -22.43 3.95
CA LEU A 622 -3.20 -23.78 3.96
C LEU A 622 -1.68 -23.77 3.63
N PRO A 623 -0.91 -24.76 4.12
CA PRO A 623 0.54 -24.84 3.89
C PRO A 623 0.98 -24.89 2.41
N ASP A 624 0.21 -25.59 1.56
CA ASP A 624 0.53 -25.81 0.15
C ASP A 624 0.06 -24.67 -0.78
N SER A 625 -0.53 -23.60 -0.23
CA SER A 625 -1.10 -22.52 -1.06
C SER A 625 -0.01 -21.68 -1.73
N GLN A 626 -0.09 -21.54 -3.06
CA GLN A 626 0.83 -20.72 -3.84
C GLN A 626 0.59 -19.22 -3.62
N ASP A 627 -0.68 -18.81 -3.60
CA ASP A 627 -1.13 -17.42 -3.45
C ASP A 627 -1.55 -17.10 -2.01
N TRP A 628 -0.71 -17.48 -1.04
CA TRP A 628 -1.00 -17.34 0.40
C TRP A 628 -1.24 -15.89 0.85
N THR A 629 -0.78 -14.89 0.09
CA THR A 629 -1.03 -13.47 0.38
C THR A 629 -2.52 -13.12 0.30
N LEU A 630 -3.31 -13.84 -0.52
CA LEU A 630 -4.74 -13.61 -0.67
C LEU A 630 -5.55 -14.01 0.58
N ALA A 631 -4.97 -14.73 1.53
CA ALA A 631 -5.64 -15.04 2.80
C ALA A 631 -6.04 -13.76 3.57
N LEU A 632 -5.19 -12.72 3.55
CA LEU A 632 -5.44 -11.47 4.24
C LEU A 632 -6.71 -10.74 3.74
N PRO A 633 -6.83 -10.38 2.45
CA PRO A 633 -8.01 -9.67 1.97
C PRO A 633 -9.28 -10.51 2.10
N TYR A 634 -9.24 -11.82 1.84
CA TYR A 634 -10.42 -12.66 2.01
C TYR A 634 -10.88 -12.77 3.48
N TYR A 635 -9.96 -12.89 4.45
CA TYR A 635 -10.34 -12.83 5.86
C TYR A 635 -10.91 -11.47 6.26
N ASN A 636 -10.35 -10.37 5.76
CA ASN A 636 -10.90 -9.03 6.01
C ASN A 636 -12.31 -8.86 5.43
N MET A 637 -12.54 -9.34 4.21
CA MET A 637 -13.87 -9.34 3.57
C MET A 637 -14.88 -10.24 4.28
N SER A 638 -14.43 -11.30 4.97
CA SER A 638 -15.33 -12.24 5.68
C SER A 638 -15.98 -11.64 6.93
N GLY A 639 -15.39 -10.59 7.51
CA GLY A 639 -15.83 -10.01 8.79
C GLY A 639 -15.67 -10.94 10.01
N LEU A 640 -14.98 -12.07 9.86
CA LEU A 640 -14.74 -13.02 10.95
C LEU A 640 -13.81 -12.41 12.02
N LYS A 641 -14.09 -12.73 13.28
CA LYS A 641 -13.18 -12.39 14.39
C LYS A 641 -11.93 -13.26 14.32
N VAL A 642 -10.78 -12.70 14.74
CA VAL A 642 -9.49 -13.41 14.78
C VAL A 642 -9.60 -14.76 15.52
N ALA A 643 -10.35 -14.82 16.61
CA ALA A 643 -10.55 -16.06 17.35
C ALA A 643 -11.19 -17.18 16.52
N ALA A 644 -12.17 -16.85 15.66
CA ALA A 644 -12.82 -17.83 14.78
C ALA A 644 -11.84 -18.34 13.72
N ILE A 645 -11.07 -17.44 13.09
CA ILE A 645 -10.08 -17.77 12.06
C ILE A 645 -8.98 -18.68 12.64
N VAL A 646 -8.45 -18.34 13.81
CA VAL A 646 -7.41 -19.13 14.49
C VAL A 646 -7.94 -20.50 14.93
N GLN A 647 -9.19 -20.58 15.39
CA GLN A 647 -9.84 -21.86 15.72
C GLN A 647 -10.04 -22.72 14.47
N GLN A 648 -10.46 -22.15 13.34
CA GLN A 648 -10.57 -22.84 12.06
C GLN A 648 -9.21 -23.40 11.61
N ALA A 649 -8.15 -22.59 11.68
CA ALA A 649 -6.80 -23.05 11.40
C ALA A 649 -6.36 -24.20 12.32
N LEU A 650 -6.74 -24.18 13.62
CA LEU A 650 -6.47 -25.30 14.52
C LEU A 650 -7.26 -26.55 14.13
N HIS A 651 -8.51 -26.44 13.68
CA HIS A 651 -9.25 -27.59 13.16
C HIS A 651 -8.59 -28.18 11.91
N GLN A 652 -7.94 -27.36 11.10
CA GLN A 652 -7.17 -27.81 9.94
C GLN A 652 -5.85 -28.52 10.32
N MET A 653 -5.38 -28.40 11.57
CA MET A 653 -4.18 -29.07 12.12
C MET A 653 -4.41 -30.54 12.54
N GLN A 654 -5.61 -31.11 12.37
CA GLN A 654 -5.93 -32.46 12.85
C GLN A 654 -5.06 -33.55 12.17
N PRO A 655 -4.64 -34.59 12.92
CA PRO A 655 -3.61 -35.57 12.51
C PRO A 655 -4.01 -36.52 11.37
N ASP A 656 -5.29 -36.56 10.98
CA ASP A 656 -5.80 -37.44 9.91
C ASP A 656 -5.52 -36.92 8.49
N ARG A 657 -4.86 -35.75 8.34
CA ARG A 657 -4.49 -35.18 7.04
C ARG A 657 -3.07 -35.53 6.59
N GLU A 658 -2.88 -35.58 5.28
CA GLU A 658 -1.59 -35.91 4.64
C GLU A 658 -0.45 -34.94 4.99
N GLN A 659 -0.77 -33.66 5.26
CA GLN A 659 0.21 -32.63 5.66
C GLN A 659 -0.35 -31.72 6.78
N PRO A 660 -0.26 -32.10 8.05
CA PRO A 660 -0.70 -31.26 9.16
C PRO A 660 0.32 -30.13 9.40
N GLY A 661 -0.15 -28.88 9.39
CA GLY A 661 0.70 -27.70 9.65
C GLY A 661 -0.06 -26.39 9.43
N TYR A 662 0.37 -25.33 10.10
CA TYR A 662 -0.12 -23.99 9.78
C TYR A 662 0.45 -23.57 8.43
N GLY A 663 -0.31 -22.82 7.61
CA GLY A 663 0.24 -22.22 6.40
C GLY A 663 0.66 -20.77 6.58
N ARG A 664 1.50 -20.30 5.66
CA ARG A 664 2.07 -18.94 5.70
C ARG A 664 1.00 -17.84 5.58
N GLY A 665 -0.10 -18.11 4.90
CA GLY A 665 -1.22 -17.17 4.76
C GLY A 665 -1.85 -16.78 6.10
N LEU A 666 -1.91 -17.71 7.06
CA LEU A 666 -2.38 -17.41 8.42
C LEU A 666 -1.46 -16.42 9.13
N VAL A 667 -0.14 -16.64 9.06
CA VAL A 667 0.85 -15.75 9.70
C VAL A 667 0.85 -14.39 9.02
N HIS A 668 0.70 -14.32 7.69
CA HIS A 668 0.56 -13.06 6.95
C HIS A 668 -0.65 -12.25 7.42
N PHE A 669 -1.82 -12.90 7.56
CA PHE A 669 -3.01 -12.27 8.14
C PHE A 669 -2.75 -11.79 9.58
N LEU A 670 -2.15 -12.65 10.41
CA LEU A 670 -1.86 -12.32 11.80
C LEU A 670 -0.84 -11.18 11.92
N ASP A 671 0.20 -11.08 11.09
CA ASP A 671 1.16 -9.97 11.15
C ASP A 671 0.45 -8.64 10.88
N HIS A 672 -0.47 -8.59 9.91
CA HIS A 672 -1.29 -7.40 9.67
C HIS A 672 -2.15 -7.06 10.91
N VAL A 673 -2.91 -8.01 11.45
CA VAL A 673 -3.83 -7.73 12.57
C VAL A 673 -3.08 -7.46 13.88
N LEU A 674 -1.97 -8.14 14.14
CA LEU A 674 -1.23 -8.03 15.40
C LEU A 674 -0.44 -6.72 15.54
N PHE A 675 -0.08 -6.09 14.43
CA PHE A 675 0.77 -4.90 14.41
C PHE A 675 0.08 -3.64 13.85
N THR A 676 -1.16 -3.74 13.35
CA THR A 676 -1.94 -2.58 12.88
C THR A 676 -2.91 -2.08 13.95
N GLY A 677 -2.75 -0.83 14.41
CA GLY A 677 -3.59 -0.17 15.43
C GLY A 677 -2.96 -0.13 16.82
N ASP A 678 -3.53 0.70 17.72
CA ASP A 678 -2.97 0.93 19.07
C ASP A 678 -3.70 0.14 20.19
N GLU A 679 -4.96 -0.23 19.95
CA GLU A 679 -5.79 -0.93 20.94
C GLU A 679 -5.44 -2.43 21.04
N PRO A 680 -5.50 -3.02 22.25
CA PRO A 680 -5.23 -4.44 22.44
C PRO A 680 -6.23 -5.32 21.71
N LEU A 681 -5.74 -6.44 21.18
CA LEU A 681 -6.58 -7.37 20.45
C LEU A 681 -7.43 -8.21 21.42
N GLU A 682 -8.76 -8.12 21.30
CA GLU A 682 -9.70 -8.92 22.09
C GLU A 682 -9.59 -10.41 21.72
N THR A 683 -8.85 -11.17 22.54
CA THR A 683 -8.60 -12.60 22.38
C THR A 683 -8.55 -13.30 23.73
N ASP A 684 -8.99 -14.56 23.78
CA ASP A 684 -8.88 -15.39 24.97
C ASP A 684 -7.51 -16.09 25.05
N LYS A 685 -7.18 -16.62 26.24
CA LYS A 685 -5.89 -17.27 26.49
C LYS A 685 -5.64 -18.48 25.58
N SER A 686 -6.69 -19.18 25.14
CA SER A 686 -6.54 -20.33 24.23
C SER A 686 -6.07 -19.86 22.84
N THR A 687 -6.80 -18.92 22.24
CA THR A 687 -6.49 -18.35 20.91
C THR A 687 -5.08 -17.78 20.85
N SER A 688 -4.67 -16.98 21.83
CA SER A 688 -3.34 -16.38 21.84
C SER A 688 -2.21 -17.41 21.90
N ASN A 689 -2.43 -18.53 22.61
CA ASN A 689 -1.44 -19.61 22.64
C ASN A 689 -1.30 -20.30 21.29
N ILE A 690 -2.40 -20.47 20.55
CA ILE A 690 -2.40 -21.03 19.19
C ILE A 690 -1.66 -20.09 18.24
N VAL A 691 -1.87 -18.77 18.37
CA VAL A 691 -1.11 -17.77 17.58
C VAL A 691 0.39 -17.91 17.84
N LEU A 692 0.82 -17.96 19.10
CA LEU A 692 2.23 -18.16 19.44
C LEU A 692 2.77 -19.50 18.91
N GLU A 693 1.96 -20.56 18.92
CA GLU A 693 2.32 -21.86 18.36
C GLU A 693 2.53 -21.78 16.85
N ALA A 694 1.64 -21.12 16.11
CA ALA A 694 1.77 -20.90 14.67
C ALA A 694 3.05 -20.14 14.31
N TYR A 695 3.34 -19.04 15.01
CA TYR A 695 4.61 -18.31 14.84
C TYR A 695 5.82 -19.17 15.20
N SER A 696 5.75 -20.00 16.25
CA SER A 696 6.86 -20.86 16.64
C SER A 696 7.22 -21.92 15.59
N GLN A 697 6.26 -22.33 14.77
CA GLN A 697 6.44 -23.33 13.70
C GLN A 697 6.86 -22.70 12.37
N LEU A 698 6.21 -21.60 11.97
CA LEU A 698 6.40 -20.99 10.65
C LEU A 698 7.46 -19.88 10.61
N GLU A 699 7.44 -19.00 11.60
CA GLU A 699 8.34 -17.84 11.68
C GLU A 699 8.95 -17.69 13.08
N PRO A 700 9.77 -18.65 13.52
CA PRO A 700 10.31 -18.68 14.87
C PRO A 700 11.11 -17.41 15.20
N GLU A 701 11.73 -16.78 14.20
CA GLU A 701 12.51 -15.55 14.38
C GLU A 701 11.65 -14.32 14.74
N ASN A 702 10.35 -14.37 14.49
CA ASN A 702 9.40 -13.31 14.80
C ASN A 702 8.66 -13.56 16.11
N LEU A 703 8.87 -14.69 16.80
CA LEU A 703 8.15 -15.02 18.03
C LEU A 703 8.39 -13.97 19.14
N SER A 704 9.62 -13.49 19.31
CA SER A 704 9.93 -12.43 20.29
C SER A 704 9.30 -11.09 19.92
N LYS A 705 9.18 -10.79 18.61
CA LYS A 705 8.47 -9.61 18.09
C LYS A 705 6.99 -9.69 18.47
N VAL A 706 6.36 -10.84 18.29
CA VAL A 706 4.96 -11.05 18.67
C VAL A 706 4.76 -10.90 20.18
N ILE A 707 5.60 -11.53 21.00
CA ILE A 707 5.45 -11.49 22.48
C ILE A 707 5.57 -10.07 23.04
N ILE A 708 6.45 -9.24 22.47
CA ILE A 708 6.78 -7.92 23.00
C ILE A 708 6.01 -6.78 22.32
N LYS A 709 5.91 -6.81 20.98
CA LYS A 709 5.42 -5.68 20.18
C LYS A 709 3.99 -5.81 19.71
N SER A 710 3.39 -7.01 19.80
CA SER A 710 2.03 -7.20 19.29
C SER A 710 0.98 -6.69 20.25
N ARG A 711 -0.25 -6.58 19.73
CA ARG A 711 -1.45 -6.25 20.49
C ARG A 711 -1.99 -7.43 21.34
N LEU A 712 -1.31 -8.59 21.37
CA LEU A 712 -1.70 -9.75 22.20
C LEU A 712 -1.29 -9.55 23.66
N ARG A 713 -2.27 -9.52 24.57
CA ARG A 713 -2.02 -9.38 26.01
C ARG A 713 -2.21 -10.65 26.82
N LEU A 714 -3.08 -11.57 26.37
CA LEU A 714 -3.55 -12.71 27.16
C LEU A 714 -3.02 -14.04 26.61
N PHE A 715 -1.82 -14.46 27.00
CA PHE A 715 -1.25 -15.77 26.66
C PHE A 715 -0.62 -16.46 27.88
N ASP A 716 -0.25 -17.73 27.73
CA ASP A 716 0.43 -18.48 28.79
C ASP A 716 1.93 -18.23 28.79
N ASP A 717 2.43 -17.53 29.80
CA ASP A 717 3.86 -17.20 29.92
C ASP A 717 4.75 -18.45 30.00
N GLN A 718 4.30 -19.56 30.63
CA GLN A 718 5.09 -20.79 30.70
C GLN A 718 5.21 -21.45 29.33
N LYS A 719 4.12 -21.49 28.55
CA LYS A 719 4.15 -21.98 27.17
C LYS A 719 5.03 -21.11 26.29
N ALA A 720 4.92 -19.78 26.36
CA ALA A 720 5.74 -18.84 25.61
C ALA A 720 7.25 -19.05 25.88
N VAL A 721 7.62 -19.20 27.15
CA VAL A 721 9.00 -19.52 27.55
C VAL A 721 9.45 -20.88 26.97
N SER A 722 8.58 -21.89 26.96
CA SER A 722 8.91 -23.20 26.38
C SER A 722 9.18 -23.12 24.87
N MET A 723 8.40 -22.30 24.15
CA MET A 723 8.56 -22.08 22.70
C MET A 723 9.84 -21.32 22.38
N LEU A 724 10.16 -20.24 23.10
CA LEU A 724 11.44 -19.53 22.94
C LEU A 724 12.65 -20.43 23.24
N ARG A 725 12.55 -21.34 24.22
CA ARG A 725 13.61 -22.33 24.49
C ARG A 725 13.77 -23.34 23.35
N LYS A 726 12.68 -23.76 22.70
CA LYS A 726 12.72 -24.64 21.52
C LYS A 726 13.45 -23.95 20.37
N ILE A 727 13.17 -22.67 20.12
CA ILE A 727 13.83 -21.88 19.07
C ILE A 727 15.35 -21.80 19.27
N LYS A 728 15.81 -21.56 20.51
CA LYS A 728 17.25 -21.56 20.85
C LYS A 728 17.96 -22.90 20.58
N ARG A 729 17.21 -24.00 20.58
CA ARG A 729 17.72 -25.36 20.29
C ARG A 729 17.56 -25.74 18.82
N GLY A 730 16.76 -25.00 18.06
CA GLY A 730 16.43 -25.25 16.67
C GLY A 730 17.45 -24.70 15.68
N VAL A 731 17.15 -24.94 14.40
CA VAL A 731 17.90 -24.48 13.24
C VAL A 731 17.24 -23.19 12.73
N SER A 732 18.03 -22.15 12.43
CA SER A 732 17.57 -20.92 11.75
C SER A 732 17.15 -21.24 10.31
N GLY A 733 16.31 -20.39 9.71
CA GLY A 733 15.94 -20.50 8.29
C GLY A 733 17.12 -20.53 7.31
N SER A 734 18.32 -20.14 7.77
CA SER A 734 19.59 -20.19 7.02
C SER A 734 20.36 -21.52 7.12
N GLY A 735 19.80 -22.55 7.77
CA GLY A 735 20.43 -23.88 7.90
C GLY A 735 21.50 -24.00 9.00
N GLY A 736 21.76 -22.94 9.76
CA GLY A 736 22.65 -22.92 10.92
C GLY A 736 21.91 -22.96 12.27
N ARG A 737 22.64 -23.11 13.39
CA ARG A 737 22.05 -22.99 14.74
C ARG A 737 21.48 -21.58 14.94
N TYR A 738 20.26 -21.46 15.46
CA TYR A 738 19.67 -20.14 15.73
C TYR A 738 20.47 -19.41 16.82
N HIS A 739 20.92 -18.19 16.51
CA HIS A 739 21.61 -17.31 17.44
C HIS A 739 20.59 -16.35 18.06
N PRO A 740 20.35 -16.38 19.38
CA PRO A 740 19.37 -15.52 20.02
C PRO A 740 19.63 -14.04 19.74
N LYS A 741 18.64 -13.35 19.18
CA LYS A 741 18.66 -11.91 18.99
C LYS A 741 18.53 -11.23 20.36
N PRO A 742 19.05 -10.01 20.54
CA PRO A 742 18.87 -9.29 21.80
C PRO A 742 17.39 -9.11 22.21
N LEU A 743 16.46 -9.04 21.24
CA LEU A 743 15.02 -9.03 21.50
C LEU A 743 14.49 -10.36 22.08
N ASP A 744 15.06 -11.52 21.70
CA ASP A 744 14.69 -12.83 22.28
C ASP A 744 15.05 -12.89 23.77
N VAL A 745 16.22 -12.35 24.11
CA VAL A 745 16.73 -12.29 25.49
C VAL A 745 15.86 -11.37 26.32
N LEU A 746 15.49 -10.20 25.76
CA LEU A 746 14.58 -9.27 26.41
C LEU A 746 13.18 -9.89 26.63
N ALA A 747 12.61 -10.53 25.60
CA ALA A 747 11.32 -11.22 25.71
C ALA A 747 11.36 -12.32 26.79
N MET A 748 12.42 -13.13 26.81
CA MET A 748 12.62 -14.15 27.84
C MET A 748 12.70 -13.54 29.25
N ALA A 749 13.45 -12.46 29.44
CA ALA A 749 13.57 -11.79 30.74
C ALA A 749 12.22 -11.23 31.22
N VAL A 750 11.44 -10.60 30.33
CA VAL A 750 10.10 -10.08 30.64
C VAL A 750 9.15 -11.21 31.05
N LEU A 751 9.13 -12.33 30.34
CA LEU A 751 8.31 -13.50 30.69
C LEU A 751 8.71 -14.10 32.04
N LYS A 752 10.02 -14.19 32.32
CA LYS A 752 10.54 -14.68 33.61
C LYS A 752 10.13 -13.79 34.78
N LEU A 753 10.11 -12.47 34.57
CA LEU A 753 9.60 -11.54 35.57
C LEU A 753 8.10 -11.71 35.83
N ARG A 754 7.28 -11.93 34.79
CA ARG A 754 5.83 -12.22 34.94
C ARG A 754 5.58 -13.54 35.68
N LEU A 755 6.46 -14.53 35.51
CA LEU A 755 6.46 -15.80 36.25
C LEU A 755 7.03 -15.68 37.67
N CYS A 756 7.35 -14.48 38.15
CA CYS A 756 7.97 -14.23 39.46
C CYS A 756 9.34 -14.92 39.65
N GLU A 757 10.14 -15.04 38.59
CA GLU A 757 11.49 -15.63 38.60
C GLU A 757 12.60 -14.59 38.31
N PRO A 758 12.84 -13.60 39.21
CA PRO A 758 13.75 -12.48 38.94
C PRO A 758 15.23 -12.89 38.80
N GLU A 759 15.68 -13.91 39.52
CA GLU A 759 17.05 -14.42 39.43
C GLU A 759 17.34 -15.00 38.03
N GLN A 760 16.38 -15.75 37.47
CA GLN A 760 16.50 -16.29 36.12
C GLN A 760 16.45 -15.19 35.07
N ALA A 761 15.62 -14.16 35.26
CA ALA A 761 15.59 -12.99 34.37
C ALA A 761 16.96 -12.27 34.35
N GLN A 762 17.61 -12.12 35.50
CA GLN A 762 18.95 -11.51 35.59
C GLN A 762 20.01 -12.34 34.84
N ILE A 763 20.00 -13.67 35.01
CA ILE A 763 20.92 -14.58 34.31
C ILE A 763 20.72 -14.49 32.80
N VAL A 764 19.48 -14.34 32.33
CA VAL A 764 19.19 -14.18 30.91
C VAL A 764 19.72 -12.85 30.38
N LEU A 765 19.49 -11.74 31.09
CA LEU A 765 19.97 -10.42 30.67
C LEU A 765 21.50 -10.32 30.61
N SER A 766 22.23 -11.03 31.49
CA SER A 766 23.70 -11.03 31.47
C SER A 766 24.32 -11.76 30.28
N THR A 767 23.52 -12.45 29.45
CA THR A 767 24.00 -13.10 28.22
C THR A 767 24.22 -12.15 27.04
N VAL A 768 23.70 -10.92 27.11
CA VAL A 768 23.82 -9.89 26.07
C VAL A 768 24.75 -8.79 26.56
N THR A 769 25.52 -8.22 25.63
CA THR A 769 26.42 -7.11 25.96
C THR A 769 25.63 -5.84 26.27
N GLU A 770 26.16 -5.01 27.19
CA GLU A 770 25.55 -3.73 27.57
C GLU A 770 25.11 -2.85 26.37
N PRO A 771 25.93 -2.60 25.33
CA PRO A 771 25.51 -1.75 24.21
C PRO A 771 24.35 -2.34 23.39
N GLN A 772 24.34 -3.67 23.20
CA GLN A 772 23.25 -4.36 22.49
C GLN A 772 21.95 -4.29 23.30
N LEU A 773 22.04 -4.42 24.63
CA LEU A 773 20.88 -4.30 25.51
C LEU A 773 20.32 -2.87 25.52
N VAL A 774 21.19 -1.85 25.57
CA VAL A 774 20.76 -0.44 25.41
C VAL A 774 20.03 -0.24 24.08
N GLN A 775 20.60 -0.71 22.97
CA GLN A 775 19.99 -0.53 21.64
C GLN A 775 18.58 -1.12 21.53
N VAL A 776 18.35 -2.30 22.12
CA VAL A 776 17.01 -2.90 22.12
C VAL A 776 16.06 -2.20 23.07
N LEU A 777 16.51 -1.77 24.25
CA LEU A 777 15.68 -0.96 25.16
C LEU A 777 15.29 0.39 24.56
N LEU A 778 16.13 0.97 23.68
CA LEU A 778 15.78 2.17 22.92
C LEU A 778 14.67 1.92 21.90
N SER A 779 14.66 0.72 21.31
CA SER A 779 13.61 0.30 20.38
C SER A 779 12.32 -0.05 21.13
N GLU A 780 12.44 -0.69 22.29
CA GLU A 780 11.33 -1.18 23.14
C GLU A 780 11.13 -0.34 24.41
N HIS A 781 11.21 0.98 24.30
CA HIS A 781 11.21 1.90 25.45
C HIS A 781 9.94 1.85 26.30
N GLN A 782 8.84 1.34 25.73
CA GLN A 782 7.58 1.14 26.44
C GLN A 782 7.72 0.13 27.60
N LEU A 783 8.62 -0.86 27.47
CA LEU A 783 8.86 -1.86 28.52
C LEU A 783 9.54 -1.29 29.77
N LEU A 784 10.11 -0.08 29.70
CA LEU A 784 10.83 0.53 30.82
C LEU A 784 9.89 1.10 31.89
N ARG A 785 8.62 1.31 31.57
CA ARG A 785 7.65 2.03 32.41
C ARG A 785 6.32 1.29 32.46
N THR A 786 5.64 1.30 33.60
CA THR A 786 4.27 0.77 33.75
C THR A 786 3.23 1.87 33.60
N GLU A 787 3.43 2.98 34.30
CA GLU A 787 2.71 4.25 34.19
C GLU A 787 3.66 5.35 33.72
N SER A 788 3.18 6.57 33.45
CA SER A 788 4.05 7.68 33.04
C SER A 788 5.13 8.01 34.08
N THR A 789 4.98 7.57 35.34
CA THR A 789 5.83 7.94 36.48
C THR A 789 6.50 6.78 37.22
N GLN A 790 6.26 5.52 36.85
CA GLN A 790 6.82 4.36 37.56
C GLN A 790 7.72 3.47 36.68
N LEU A 791 8.83 3.00 37.25
CA LEU A 791 9.72 2.01 36.65
C LEU A 791 9.05 0.64 36.61
N SER A 792 9.10 -0.03 35.45
CA SER A 792 8.65 -1.41 35.32
C SER A 792 9.50 -2.39 36.15
N HIS A 793 9.01 -3.60 36.38
CA HIS A 793 9.79 -4.66 37.05
C HIS A 793 11.12 -4.96 36.32
N LEU A 794 11.14 -4.83 34.99
CA LEU A 794 12.36 -4.94 34.19
C LEU A 794 13.34 -3.81 34.56
N SER A 795 12.87 -2.57 34.59
CA SER A 795 13.70 -1.42 34.96
C SER A 795 14.18 -1.46 36.41
N GLN A 796 13.37 -1.98 37.34
CA GLN A 796 13.77 -2.20 38.72
C GLN A 796 14.89 -3.26 38.82
N LEU A 797 14.79 -4.34 38.05
CA LEU A 797 15.84 -5.36 37.96
C LEU A 797 17.14 -4.77 37.39
N LEU A 798 17.03 -4.00 36.30
CA LEU A 798 18.17 -3.31 35.68
C LEU A 798 18.79 -2.29 36.65
N ARG A 799 17.99 -1.49 37.35
CA ARG A 799 18.45 -0.53 38.36
C ARG A 799 19.29 -1.20 39.46
N ARG A 800 18.94 -2.42 39.85
CA ARG A 800 19.65 -3.17 40.91
C ARG A 800 20.93 -3.85 40.42
N HIS A 801 20.91 -4.45 39.23
CA HIS A 801 22.00 -5.34 38.79
C HIS A 801 22.84 -4.80 37.63
N GLN A 802 22.28 -3.93 36.79
CA GLN A 802 22.94 -3.31 35.64
C GLN A 802 22.53 -1.83 35.49
N PRO A 803 22.78 -0.98 36.52
CA PRO A 803 22.29 0.40 36.53
C PRO A 803 22.84 1.24 35.37
N GLN A 804 24.05 0.94 34.89
CA GLN A 804 24.67 1.64 33.77
C GLN A 804 23.87 1.50 32.47
N VAL A 805 23.31 0.33 32.20
CA VAL A 805 22.46 0.06 31.02
C VAL A 805 21.18 0.89 31.09
N LEU A 806 20.51 0.90 32.25
CA LEU A 806 19.28 1.67 32.45
C LEU A 806 19.53 3.16 32.26
N ILE A 807 20.61 3.69 32.86
CA ILE A 807 20.97 5.10 32.78
C ILE A 807 21.32 5.49 31.35
N ALA A 808 22.17 4.72 30.67
CA ALA A 808 22.52 4.95 29.27
C ALA A 808 21.28 4.95 28.35
N ALA A 809 20.34 4.03 28.57
CA ALA A 809 19.08 4.00 27.84
C ALA A 809 18.22 5.24 28.10
N LEU A 810 18.07 5.68 29.36
CA LEU A 810 17.31 6.89 29.71
C LEU A 810 17.92 8.16 29.10
N VAL A 811 19.24 8.31 29.15
CA VAL A 811 19.96 9.45 28.54
C VAL A 811 19.71 9.48 27.03
N ALA A 812 19.84 8.34 26.36
CA ALA A 812 19.61 8.26 24.92
C ALA A 812 18.13 8.47 24.52
N LEU A 813 17.16 8.06 25.35
CA LEU A 813 15.74 8.34 25.12
C LEU A 813 15.39 9.82 25.29
N GLN A 814 16.01 10.48 26.27
CA GLN A 814 15.85 11.92 26.45
C GLN A 814 16.47 12.69 25.28
N GLY A 815 17.66 12.31 24.82
CA GLY A 815 18.30 12.92 23.64
C GLY A 815 17.48 12.81 22.35
N ARG A 816 16.63 11.78 22.24
CA ARG A 816 15.67 11.58 21.12
C ARG A 816 14.31 12.25 21.33
N GLY A 817 14.07 12.88 22.48
CA GLY A 817 12.78 13.50 22.82
C GLY A 817 11.65 12.52 23.17
N VAL A 818 11.96 11.23 23.38
CA VAL A 818 10.94 10.20 23.71
C VAL A 818 10.51 10.26 25.17
N ILE A 819 11.42 10.67 26.06
CA ILE A 819 11.16 10.87 27.50
C ILE A 819 11.60 12.28 27.90
N ALA A 820 10.70 13.03 28.52
CA ALA A 820 11.03 14.36 29.06
C ALA A 820 11.98 14.26 30.26
N PHE A 821 12.84 15.26 30.43
CA PHE A 821 13.81 15.34 31.53
C PHE A 821 13.16 15.13 32.91
N GLU A 822 12.05 15.83 33.17
CA GLU A 822 11.32 15.73 34.45
C GLU A 822 10.75 14.32 34.70
N THR A 823 10.29 13.66 33.64
CA THR A 823 9.77 12.28 33.73
C THR A 823 10.87 11.30 34.09
N ALA A 824 12.05 11.41 33.46
CA ALA A 824 13.19 10.55 33.78
C ALA A 824 13.70 10.78 35.22
N LEU A 825 13.72 12.03 35.68
CA LEU A 825 14.09 12.36 37.06
C LEU A 825 13.11 11.74 38.06
N GLN A 826 11.80 11.84 37.81
CA GLN A 826 10.77 11.24 38.64
C GLN A 826 10.90 9.72 38.72
N LEU A 827 11.20 9.06 37.59
CA LEU A 827 11.41 7.60 37.53
C LEU A 827 12.61 7.15 38.38
N LEU A 828 13.70 7.92 38.38
CA LEU A 828 14.91 7.59 39.15
C LEU A 828 14.77 7.93 40.63
N ARG A 829 13.98 8.96 40.98
CA ARG A 829 13.80 9.43 42.36
C ARG A 829 13.20 8.36 43.29
N GLY A 830 12.13 7.68 42.86
CA GLY A 830 11.41 6.74 43.73
C GLY A 830 10.56 7.44 44.79
N SER A 831 10.18 6.72 45.87
CA SER A 831 9.19 7.18 46.85
C SER A 831 9.73 7.99 48.01
N GLU A 832 11.00 7.83 48.44
CA GLU A 832 11.59 8.59 49.55
C GLU A 832 13.11 8.78 49.38
N GLY A 833 13.61 9.97 49.75
CA GLY A 833 15.03 10.32 49.76
C GLY A 833 15.35 11.70 49.17
N GLU A 834 16.38 12.35 49.70
CA GLU A 834 16.91 13.60 49.15
C GLU A 834 17.64 13.32 47.81
N ILE A 835 17.56 14.26 46.87
CA ILE A 835 18.02 14.07 45.49
C ILE A 835 19.52 13.77 45.43
N HIS A 836 20.32 14.43 46.28
CA HIS A 836 21.79 14.32 46.28
C HIS A 836 22.30 12.97 46.78
N GLN A 837 21.50 12.23 47.54
CA GLN A 837 21.87 10.89 48.04
C GLN A 837 21.71 9.81 46.96
N ASN A 838 20.92 10.05 45.91
CA ASN A 838 20.65 9.09 44.86
C ASN A 838 21.73 9.10 43.77
N THR A 839 22.62 8.10 43.79
CA THR A 839 23.71 7.96 42.82
C THR A 839 23.23 7.77 41.39
N HIS A 840 22.04 7.19 41.16
CA HIS A 840 21.51 7.02 39.80
C HIS A 840 21.10 8.35 39.17
N ILE A 841 20.58 9.30 39.97
CA ILE A 841 20.26 10.65 39.48
C ILE A 841 21.55 11.37 39.10
N ARG A 842 22.58 11.31 39.95
CA ARG A 842 23.90 11.86 39.65
C ARG A 842 24.45 11.29 38.33
N ASP A 843 24.49 9.97 38.21
CA ASP A 843 25.03 9.28 37.02
C ASP A 843 24.20 9.59 35.75
N TYR A 844 22.88 9.77 35.88
CA TYR A 844 22.01 10.24 34.78
C TYR A 844 22.33 11.67 34.35
N LEU A 845 22.45 12.61 35.28
CA LEU A 845 22.81 14.00 34.98
C LEU A 845 24.23 14.10 34.38
N GLU A 846 25.19 13.32 34.89
CA GLU A 846 26.53 13.17 34.32
C GLU A 846 26.45 12.69 32.86
N GLY A 847 25.66 11.65 32.59
CA GLY A 847 25.46 11.11 31.24
C GLY A 847 24.84 12.11 30.26
N ILE A 848 23.88 12.94 30.71
CA ILE A 848 23.32 14.03 29.88
C ILE A 848 24.39 15.04 29.51
N LEU A 849 25.15 15.51 30.50
CA LEU A 849 26.19 16.53 30.29
C LEU A 849 27.37 16.01 29.46
N GLN A 850 27.61 14.71 29.47
CA GLN A 850 28.61 14.08 28.62
C GLN A 850 28.13 13.93 27.16
N ALA A 851 26.83 13.73 26.95
CA ALA A 851 26.22 13.61 25.62
C ALA A 851 25.89 14.97 24.97
N CYS A 852 25.66 16.02 25.76
CA CYS A 852 25.29 17.35 25.29
C CYS A 852 26.53 18.26 25.14
N HIS A 853 26.81 18.73 23.92
CA HIS A 853 27.95 19.61 23.67
C HIS A 853 27.66 21.12 23.72
N SER A 854 26.42 21.62 23.56
CA SER A 854 26.16 23.08 23.50
C SER A 854 24.67 23.53 23.63
N GLN A 855 23.80 22.84 24.38
CA GLN A 855 22.37 23.22 24.46
C GLN A 855 21.98 23.99 25.74
N PRO A 856 20.97 24.89 25.71
CA PRO A 856 20.47 25.61 26.88
C PRO A 856 19.91 24.70 27.99
N ALA A 857 19.40 23.52 27.63
CA ALA A 857 19.01 22.48 28.59
C ALA A 857 20.20 22.03 29.48
N GLY A 858 21.43 22.10 28.96
CA GLY A 858 22.65 21.77 29.69
C GLY A 858 22.93 22.70 30.87
N GLN A 859 22.44 23.94 30.86
CA GLN A 859 22.62 24.86 31.99
C GLN A 859 21.80 24.43 33.20
N LYS A 860 20.50 24.12 33.00
CA LYS A 860 19.61 23.63 34.08
C LYS A 860 20.12 22.32 34.68
N VAL A 861 20.56 21.38 33.83
CA VAL A 861 21.16 20.10 34.28
C VAL A 861 22.48 20.34 35.00
N GLY A 862 23.32 21.26 34.50
CA GLY A 862 24.58 21.65 35.12
C GLY A 862 24.40 22.24 36.52
N THR A 863 23.48 23.19 36.69
CA THR A 863 23.15 23.79 37.99
C THR A 863 22.70 22.73 39.00
N MET A 864 21.77 21.84 38.59
CA MET A 864 21.27 20.76 39.46
C MET A 864 22.39 19.78 39.87
N LEU A 865 23.29 19.44 38.94
CA LEU A 865 24.41 18.55 39.26
C LEU A 865 25.43 19.23 40.20
N CYS A 866 25.68 20.53 40.02
CA CYS A 866 26.50 21.31 40.95
C CYS A 866 25.91 21.29 42.36
N ASP A 867 24.60 21.54 42.51
CA ASP A 867 23.92 21.52 43.81
C ASP A 867 24.07 20.15 44.50
N ILE A 868 23.91 19.06 43.73
CA ILE A 868 24.10 17.70 44.22
C ILE A 868 25.55 17.47 44.69
N TYR A 869 26.55 17.88 43.93
CA TYR A 869 27.95 17.74 44.33
C TYR A 869 28.25 18.57 45.59
N ILE A 870 27.79 19.82 45.66
CA ILE A 870 28.00 20.70 46.81
C ILE A 870 27.38 20.10 48.07
N GLN A 871 26.12 19.68 48.03
CA GLN A 871 25.44 19.05 49.18
C GLN A 871 26.19 17.80 49.67
N ARG A 872 26.65 16.94 48.75
CA ARG A 872 27.45 15.76 49.10
C ARG A 872 28.82 16.09 49.67
N LEU A 873 29.41 17.24 49.29
CA LEU A 873 30.69 17.72 49.80
C LEU A 873 30.56 18.42 51.15
N VAL A 874 29.43 19.08 51.42
CA VAL A 874 29.08 19.66 52.73
C VAL A 874 28.79 18.54 53.75
N GLU A 875 27.99 17.55 53.36
CA GLU A 875 27.66 16.40 54.23
C GLU A 875 28.74 15.31 54.25
N TRP A 876 29.91 15.58 53.67
CA TRP A 876 30.93 14.55 53.44
C TRP A 876 31.44 13.94 54.75
N LYS A 877 31.47 12.61 54.80
CA LYS A 877 32.02 11.83 55.93
C LYS A 877 33.04 10.81 55.43
N PRO A 878 34.08 10.47 56.23
CA PRO A 878 35.03 9.42 55.87
C PRO A 878 34.31 8.09 55.61
N PRO A 879 34.63 7.38 54.50
CA PRO A 879 33.95 6.14 54.15
C PRO A 879 34.28 5.04 55.18
N SER A 880 33.25 4.37 55.70
CA SER A 880 33.38 3.27 56.67
C SER A 880 33.77 1.94 56.02
N SER A 881 33.39 1.72 54.76
CA SER A 881 33.83 0.62 53.90
C SER A 881 33.58 0.97 52.42
N ARG A 882 34.46 0.53 51.51
CA ARG A 882 34.27 0.72 50.06
C ARG A 882 34.79 -0.50 49.27
N PRO A 883 34.08 -0.95 48.22
CA PRO A 883 34.61 -1.95 47.29
C PRO A 883 35.84 -1.42 46.54
N MET A 884 36.84 -2.28 46.38
CA MET A 884 38.14 -1.95 45.77
C MET A 884 37.99 -1.66 44.27
N PRO A 885 38.40 -0.48 43.77
CA PRO A 885 38.55 -0.25 42.35
C PRO A 885 39.80 -0.95 41.79
N ALA A 886 39.82 -1.23 40.49
CA ALA A 886 40.97 -1.85 39.83
C ALA A 886 42.26 -0.99 39.96
N PRO A 887 43.45 -1.62 39.97
CA PRO A 887 44.73 -0.90 40.00
C PRO A 887 44.83 0.09 38.83
N GLY A 888 45.12 1.36 39.10
CA GLY A 888 45.20 2.42 38.09
C GLY A 888 43.90 3.17 37.79
N HIS A 889 42.82 2.98 38.57
CA HIS A 889 41.61 3.79 38.46
C HIS A 889 41.90 5.28 38.73
N VAL A 890 41.26 6.16 37.95
CA VAL A 890 41.36 7.61 38.09
C VAL A 890 39.96 8.19 37.87
N HIS A 891 39.40 8.84 38.89
CA HIS A 891 38.09 9.52 38.82
C HIS A 891 38.14 10.92 38.19
N ILE A 892 39.30 11.28 37.61
CA ILE A 892 39.50 12.55 36.91
C ILE A 892 38.89 12.39 35.51
N PRO A 893 37.86 13.17 35.15
CA PRO A 893 37.31 13.13 33.80
C PRO A 893 38.40 13.47 32.77
N ARG A 894 38.49 12.71 31.68
CA ARG A 894 39.53 12.87 30.64
C ARG A 894 39.28 14.05 29.68
N GLY A 895 38.27 14.88 29.95
CA GLY A 895 37.76 15.91 29.06
C GLY A 895 36.75 15.32 28.05
N GLY A 896 35.54 15.87 28.01
CA GLY A 896 34.46 15.46 27.10
C GLY A 896 33.09 16.02 27.51
N GLY A 897 32.27 16.43 26.54
CA GLY A 897 30.98 17.08 26.80
C GLY A 897 31.15 18.40 27.57
N CYS A 898 30.38 18.58 28.65
CA CYS A 898 30.53 19.70 29.58
C CYS A 898 31.61 19.49 30.66
N PHE A 899 32.31 18.35 30.72
CA PHE A 899 33.42 18.13 31.66
C PHE A 899 34.76 18.55 31.02
N GLY A 900 35.39 19.59 31.58
CA GLY A 900 36.66 20.15 31.11
C GLY A 900 37.89 19.44 31.68
N VAL A 901 39.03 19.62 31.02
CA VAL A 901 40.32 19.19 31.57
C VAL A 901 40.61 20.04 32.80
N ARG A 902 40.85 19.37 33.93
CA ARG A 902 41.14 20.05 35.20
C ARG A 902 42.48 20.78 35.12
N TYR A 903 42.52 22.03 35.60
CA TYR A 903 43.76 22.80 35.66
C TYR A 903 44.78 22.19 36.63
N THR A 904 46.07 22.35 36.30
CA THR A 904 47.19 21.78 37.07
C THR A 904 47.37 22.44 38.43
N TRP A 905 47.11 23.74 38.55
CA TRP A 905 47.22 24.49 39.80
C TRP A 905 46.28 23.98 40.91
N LEU A 906 45.16 23.35 40.54
CA LEU A 906 44.24 22.74 41.49
C LEU A 906 44.84 21.52 42.22
N ASP A 907 45.92 20.91 41.72
CA ASP A 907 46.62 19.83 42.42
C ASP A 907 47.37 20.32 43.67
N HIS A 908 47.63 21.62 43.75
CA HIS A 908 48.38 22.25 44.85
C HIS A 908 47.46 22.89 45.90
N LEU A 909 46.14 22.81 45.73
CA LEU A 909 45.15 23.35 46.66
C LEU A 909 44.50 22.25 47.53
N PRO A 910 44.14 22.54 48.79
CA PRO A 910 43.44 21.61 49.67
C PRO A 910 42.19 21.01 48.98
N PRO A 911 42.00 19.68 49.04
CA PRO A 911 42.68 18.72 49.90
C PRO A 911 43.99 18.15 49.34
N PHE A 912 44.42 18.53 48.13
CA PHE A 912 45.61 17.99 47.47
C PHE A 912 46.87 18.79 47.86
N LYS A 913 48.06 18.16 47.73
CA LYS A 913 49.36 18.74 48.14
C LYS A 913 50.42 18.65 47.03
N GLY A 914 49.98 18.59 45.77
CA GLY A 914 50.83 18.58 44.60
C GLY A 914 50.50 17.50 43.57
N VAL A 915 51.26 17.51 42.48
CA VAL A 915 51.05 16.63 41.33
C VAL A 915 51.10 15.16 41.76
N GLY A 916 50.01 14.44 41.49
CA GLY A 916 49.90 13.01 41.82
C GLY A 916 49.25 12.68 43.17
N SER A 917 48.84 13.68 43.96
CA SER A 917 48.08 13.46 45.21
C SER A 917 46.84 12.57 45.01
N ALA A 918 46.11 12.76 43.91
CA ALA A 918 44.92 11.98 43.58
C ALA A 918 45.19 10.50 43.25
N LYS A 919 46.44 10.13 42.92
CA LYS A 919 46.85 8.75 42.58
C LYS A 919 47.33 7.95 43.80
N GLN A 920 47.41 8.57 44.97
CA GLN A 920 47.82 7.91 46.21
C GLN A 920 46.75 6.92 46.70
N PRO A 921 47.15 5.83 47.37
CA PRO A 921 46.19 4.89 47.97
C PRO A 921 45.32 5.60 49.03
N CYS A 922 44.12 5.07 49.24
CA CYS A 922 43.20 5.63 50.23
C CYS A 922 43.75 5.47 51.64
N GLN A 923 43.84 6.55 52.41
CA GLN A 923 44.28 6.50 53.81
C GLN A 923 43.27 5.81 54.74
N TRP A 924 41.98 5.83 54.36
CA TRP A 924 40.88 5.24 55.14
C TRP A 924 40.62 3.75 54.85
N VAL A 925 41.21 3.22 53.77
CA VAL A 925 41.00 1.83 53.33
C VAL A 925 42.35 1.21 52.98
N GLN A 926 42.89 0.35 53.85
CA GLN A 926 44.17 -0.31 53.60
C GLN A 926 44.01 -1.62 52.80
N ILE A 927 44.92 -1.80 51.84
CA ILE A 927 45.13 -3.06 51.13
C ILE A 927 46.11 -3.90 51.97
N ARG A 928 45.65 -4.96 52.65
CA ARG A 928 46.57 -6.00 53.15
C ARG A 928 46.85 -6.99 52.03
N VAL A 929 47.98 -6.83 51.35
CA VAL A 929 48.58 -7.92 50.56
C VAL A 929 49.47 -8.72 51.52
N SER A 930 49.03 -9.92 51.91
CA SER A 930 49.89 -10.85 52.66
C SER A 930 51.05 -11.29 51.75
N PRO A 931 52.32 -11.30 52.21
CA PRO A 931 53.42 -11.82 51.41
C PRO A 931 53.31 -13.34 51.27
N PRO A 932 53.68 -13.94 50.12
CA PRO A 932 53.65 -15.38 49.94
C PRO A 932 54.77 -16.03 50.76
N ARG A 933 54.43 -16.78 51.82
CA ARG A 933 55.36 -17.73 52.44
C ARG A 933 55.20 -19.10 51.79
N GLY A 934 56.12 -19.43 50.88
CA GLY A 934 56.72 -20.76 50.68
C GLY A 934 55.88 -21.92 50.11
N SER A 935 56.17 -22.26 48.85
CA SER A 935 56.19 -23.62 48.23
C SER A 935 54.86 -24.39 47.97
N PRO A 936 54.83 -25.32 46.98
CA PRO A 936 53.78 -25.35 45.96
C PRO A 936 52.75 -26.50 46.07
N MET A 937 51.72 -26.35 45.24
CA MET A 937 50.74 -27.33 44.71
C MET A 937 49.29 -27.26 45.21
N GLN A 938 48.42 -27.20 44.19
CA GLN A 938 46.97 -27.42 44.12
C GLN A 938 46.02 -26.24 44.41
N LEU A 939 45.42 -25.75 43.31
CA LEU A 939 44.20 -24.94 43.26
C LEU A 939 43.04 -25.63 43.97
N PRO A 940 42.12 -24.86 44.59
CA PRO A 940 40.90 -24.48 43.88
C PRO A 940 40.59 -22.98 43.91
N ALA A 941 39.94 -22.53 42.84
CA ALA A 941 39.37 -21.19 42.68
C ALA A 941 38.06 -21.07 43.49
N THR A 942 38.17 -20.52 44.70
CA THR A 942 37.07 -19.84 45.38
C THR A 942 37.63 -18.53 45.92
N VAL A 943 37.23 -17.42 45.31
CA VAL A 943 37.55 -16.08 45.80
C VAL A 943 36.78 -15.88 47.10
N THR A 944 37.43 -16.15 48.22
CA THR A 944 36.96 -15.72 49.53
C THR A 944 37.03 -14.19 49.60
N PRO A 945 35.99 -13.51 50.13
CA PRO A 945 36.03 -12.07 50.26
C PRO A 945 37.11 -11.67 51.28
N ILE A 946 38.06 -10.86 50.83
CA ILE A 946 39.08 -10.26 51.69
C ILE A 946 38.36 -9.40 52.73
N GLN A 947 38.38 -9.82 53.99
CA GLN A 947 37.89 -9.01 55.10
C GLN A 947 38.85 -7.83 55.33
N VAL A 948 38.34 -6.61 55.07
CA VAL A 948 39.03 -5.35 55.38
C VAL A 948 38.72 -5.00 56.84
N SER A 949 39.75 -4.94 57.69
CA SER A 949 39.65 -4.48 59.07
C SER A 949 40.10 -3.02 59.21
N LYS A 950 39.42 -2.30 60.12
CA LYS A 950 39.66 -0.91 60.54
C LYS A 950 41.16 -0.64 60.74
N ALA A 951 41.69 0.40 60.11
CA ALA A 951 42.95 0.99 60.54
C ALA A 951 42.68 1.87 61.78
N SER A 952 43.51 1.73 62.82
CA SER A 952 43.65 2.73 63.88
C SER A 952 44.31 3.99 63.29
N PRO A 953 43.77 5.20 63.49
CA PRO A 953 44.34 6.41 62.92
C PRO A 953 45.66 6.73 63.63
N SER A 954 46.78 6.48 62.97
CA SER A 954 48.07 7.02 63.39
C SER A 954 48.37 8.26 62.56
N VAL A 955 48.42 9.40 63.25
CA VAL A 955 49.02 10.70 62.85
C VAL A 955 48.17 11.63 61.96
N VAL A 956 47.46 12.56 62.64
CA VAL A 956 47.27 14.03 62.44
C VAL A 956 46.85 14.62 61.07
N GLU A 957 46.73 13.89 59.97
CA GLU A 957 46.10 14.47 58.74
C GLU A 957 44.63 14.05 58.61
N GLU A 958 43.71 14.97 58.88
CA GLU A 958 42.26 14.76 58.86
C GLU A 958 41.67 14.49 57.45
N VAL A 959 42.45 14.60 56.36
CA VAL A 959 41.92 14.64 54.99
C VAL A 959 42.69 13.73 54.02
N CYS A 960 41.98 12.77 53.43
CA CYS A 960 42.52 11.86 52.42
C CYS A 960 42.55 12.50 51.01
N MET A 961 43.67 12.33 50.32
CA MET A 961 43.97 12.90 49.00
C MET A 961 43.58 12.02 47.80
N CYS A 962 43.17 10.77 48.00
CA CYS A 962 42.96 9.85 46.88
C CYS A 962 41.79 10.28 45.97
N CYS A 963 41.82 9.91 44.69
CA CYS A 963 40.75 10.22 43.74
C CYS A 963 39.40 9.61 44.13
N CYS A 964 39.41 8.53 44.91
CA CYS A 964 38.22 7.88 45.44
C CYS A 964 37.47 8.75 46.47
N CYS A 965 38.16 9.31 47.47
CA CYS A 965 37.57 10.14 48.51
C CYS A 965 37.21 11.55 48.03
N ASN A 966 37.69 11.92 46.84
CA ASN A 966 37.52 13.24 46.24
C ASN A 966 36.81 13.15 44.87
N GLU A 967 36.08 12.06 44.59
CA GLU A 967 35.41 11.85 43.30
C GLU A 967 34.47 13.01 42.96
N ASP A 968 33.54 13.36 43.86
CA ASP A 968 32.57 14.43 43.63
C ASP A 968 33.26 15.81 43.50
N LEU A 969 34.33 16.07 44.27
CA LEU A 969 35.13 17.30 44.15
C LEU A 969 35.88 17.39 42.82
N LEU A 970 36.50 16.30 42.37
CA LEU A 970 37.23 16.23 41.10
C LEU A 970 36.30 16.43 39.91
N LYS A 971 35.09 15.85 39.96
CA LYS A 971 34.06 16.04 38.92
C LYS A 971 33.50 17.46 38.91
N LEU A 972 33.22 18.05 40.08
CA LEU A 972 32.79 19.45 40.20
C LEU A 972 33.85 20.41 39.65
N GLN A 973 35.12 20.21 40.01
CA GLN A 973 36.24 21.01 39.48
C GLN A 973 36.35 20.87 37.96
N SER A 974 36.27 19.65 37.43
CA SER A 974 36.29 19.40 35.98
C SER A 974 35.12 20.09 35.25
N LEU A 975 33.91 20.06 35.82
CA LEU A 975 32.75 20.76 35.27
C LEU A 975 33.02 22.27 35.20
N LEU A 976 33.49 22.88 36.29
CA LEU A 976 33.79 24.32 36.34
C LEU A 976 34.96 24.74 35.45
N CYS A 977 35.93 23.85 35.20
CA CYS A 977 37.03 24.07 34.26
C CYS A 977 36.59 24.06 32.78
N SER A 978 35.38 23.61 32.48
CA SER A 978 34.89 23.58 31.09
C SER A 978 34.60 24.96 30.53
N GLY A 979 34.94 25.18 29.25
CA GLY A 979 34.59 26.39 28.50
C GLY A 979 33.08 26.53 28.24
N ASN A 980 32.30 25.45 28.41
CA ASN A 980 30.85 25.44 28.16
C ASN A 980 30.01 25.89 29.38
N VAL A 981 30.62 26.09 30.55
CA VAL A 981 29.92 26.53 31.77
C VAL A 981 29.77 28.06 31.76
N SER A 982 28.52 28.54 31.83
CA SER A 982 28.20 29.97 31.84
C SER A 982 28.63 30.67 33.13
N THR A 983 28.72 32.00 33.04
CA THR A 983 28.88 32.90 34.19
C THR A 983 27.77 32.70 35.23
N ASP A 984 26.54 32.40 34.80
CA ASP A 984 25.40 32.19 35.70
C ASP A 984 25.56 30.97 36.61
N ILE A 985 26.07 29.85 36.08
CA ILE A 985 26.35 28.65 36.89
C ILE A 985 27.47 28.94 37.88
N SER A 986 28.49 29.67 37.45
CA SER A 986 29.62 30.05 38.32
C SER A 986 29.15 30.97 39.45
N GLN A 987 28.23 31.90 39.17
CA GLN A 987 27.59 32.75 40.17
C GLN A 987 26.70 31.96 41.13
N HIS A 988 25.90 31.02 40.62
CA HIS A 988 25.06 30.15 41.45
C HIS A 988 25.89 29.27 42.40
N VAL A 989 26.96 28.64 41.88
CA VAL A 989 27.89 27.85 42.70
C VAL A 989 28.55 28.73 43.75
N LEU A 990 28.98 29.95 43.41
CA LEU A 990 29.58 30.87 44.37
C LEU A 990 28.63 31.24 45.53
N GLN A 991 27.31 31.28 45.28
CA GLN A 991 26.29 31.52 46.31
C GLN A 991 26.00 30.28 47.17
N ALA A 992 26.15 29.08 46.61
CA ALA A 992 25.84 27.82 47.29
C ALA A 992 27.01 27.23 48.10
N VAL A 993 28.24 27.66 47.83
CA VAL A 993 29.46 27.13 48.45
C VAL A 993 29.70 27.74 49.84
N THR A 994 29.94 26.88 50.83
CA THR A 994 30.13 27.24 52.25
C THR A 994 31.50 26.80 52.77
N GLU A 995 32.04 27.49 53.78
CA GLU A 995 33.42 27.26 54.28
C GLU A 995 33.66 25.85 54.85
N ASP A 996 32.60 25.19 55.33
CA ASP A 996 32.60 23.81 55.81
C ASP A 996 32.65 22.77 54.68
N MET A 997 32.44 23.18 53.43
CA MET A 997 32.49 22.30 52.27
C MET A 997 33.93 21.83 51.98
N LYS A 998 34.08 20.52 51.79
CA LYS A 998 35.36 19.95 51.33
C LYS A 998 35.78 20.53 49.97
N GLY A 999 36.96 21.16 49.91
CA GLY A 999 37.48 21.78 48.70
C GLY A 999 36.92 23.17 48.39
N PHE A 1000 36.32 23.84 49.40
CA PHE A 1000 35.80 25.21 49.36
C PHE A 1000 36.68 26.18 48.57
N LEU A 1001 37.95 26.32 48.97
CA LEU A 1001 38.86 27.30 48.38
C LEU A 1001 39.05 27.07 46.87
N ALA A 1002 39.25 25.82 46.44
CA ALA A 1002 39.46 25.49 45.04
C ALA A 1002 38.22 25.77 44.17
N VAL A 1003 37.01 25.46 44.67
CA VAL A 1003 35.76 25.72 43.95
C VAL A 1003 35.46 27.23 43.90
N LYS A 1004 35.67 27.95 45.00
CA LYS A 1004 35.51 29.41 45.07
C LYS A 1004 36.44 30.13 44.09
N LEU A 1005 37.71 29.74 44.05
CA LEU A 1005 38.70 30.30 43.11
C LEU A 1005 38.34 30.01 41.65
N LEU A 1006 37.83 28.82 41.31
CA LEU A 1006 37.37 28.50 39.95
C LEU A 1006 36.20 29.38 39.49
N CYS A 1007 35.27 29.71 40.39
CA CYS A 1007 34.14 30.57 40.08
C CYS A 1007 34.59 32.04 39.94
N LEU A 1008 35.41 32.54 40.88
CA LEU A 1008 35.94 33.90 40.84
C LEU A 1008 36.84 34.12 39.62
N ALA A 1009 37.66 33.14 39.22
CA ALA A 1009 38.52 33.23 38.05
C ALA A 1009 37.75 33.57 36.75
N LYS A 1010 36.49 33.12 36.64
CA LYS A 1010 35.63 33.40 35.49
C LYS A 1010 34.84 34.70 35.62
N MET A 1011 34.46 35.09 36.84
CA MET A 1011 33.58 36.23 37.10
C MET A 1011 34.34 37.51 37.40
N GLU A 1012 35.26 37.44 38.38
CA GLU A 1012 35.98 38.57 38.96
C GLU A 1012 37.45 38.12 39.18
N PRO A 1013 38.25 38.05 38.11
CA PRO A 1013 39.61 37.51 38.17
C PRO A 1013 40.51 38.31 39.13
N GLU A 1014 40.27 39.60 39.31
CA GLU A 1014 40.98 40.47 40.25
C GLU A 1014 40.83 39.98 41.69
N LYS A 1015 39.60 39.73 42.16
CA LYS A 1015 39.34 39.18 43.50
C LYS A 1015 39.88 37.76 43.66
N ALA A 1016 39.91 36.98 42.56
CA ALA A 1016 40.50 35.65 42.57
C ALA A 1016 42.02 35.71 42.78
N VAL A 1017 42.68 36.68 42.15
CA VAL A 1017 44.12 36.96 42.31
C VAL A 1017 44.42 37.41 43.74
N GLU A 1018 43.68 38.37 44.30
CA GLU A 1018 43.83 38.81 45.69
C GLU A 1018 43.71 37.62 46.67
N LEU A 1019 42.65 36.82 46.52
CA LEU A 1019 42.43 35.64 47.36
C LEU A 1019 43.53 34.57 47.20
N MET A 1020 44.09 34.42 45.99
CA MET A 1020 45.19 33.50 45.72
C MET A 1020 46.50 33.98 46.35
N ILE A 1021 46.79 35.29 46.27
CA ILE A 1021 47.96 35.90 46.89
C ILE A 1021 47.88 35.78 48.42
N ASP A 1022 46.71 35.99 49.01
CA ASP A 1022 46.55 35.86 50.46
C ASP A 1022 46.65 34.43 50.97
N SER A 1023 46.17 33.45 50.20
CA SER A 1023 46.08 32.06 50.67
C SER A 1023 47.20 31.14 50.19
N HIS A 1024 47.59 31.19 48.90
CA HIS A 1024 48.56 30.28 48.29
C HIS A 1024 49.42 30.98 47.20
N PRO A 1025 50.32 31.91 47.57
CA PRO A 1025 51.16 32.66 46.62
C PRO A 1025 51.94 31.80 45.62
N SER A 1026 52.42 30.63 46.07
CA SER A 1026 53.22 29.71 45.25
C SER A 1026 52.49 29.13 44.03
N VAL A 1027 51.15 29.18 44.03
CA VAL A 1027 50.29 28.68 42.96
C VAL A 1027 49.91 29.79 41.96
N LEU A 1028 50.10 31.06 42.34
CA LEU A 1028 49.64 32.25 41.61
C LEU A 1028 50.07 32.28 40.14
N VAL A 1029 51.32 31.93 39.86
CA VAL A 1029 51.88 31.96 38.49
C VAL A 1029 51.18 30.94 37.62
N SER A 1030 51.06 29.70 38.09
CA SER A 1030 50.34 28.62 37.38
C SER A 1030 48.85 28.90 37.22
N PHE A 1031 48.25 29.65 38.16
CA PHE A 1031 46.88 30.12 38.05
C PHE A 1031 46.73 31.20 36.97
N GLY A 1032 47.56 32.24 36.99
CA GLY A 1032 47.54 33.33 36.02
C GLY A 1032 47.77 32.86 34.59
N GLU A 1033 48.69 31.90 34.38
CA GLU A 1033 48.93 31.27 33.07
C GLU A 1033 47.69 30.55 32.52
N THR A 1034 46.77 30.10 33.36
CA THR A 1034 45.52 29.46 32.91
C THR A 1034 44.37 30.45 32.74
N VAL A 1035 44.25 31.47 33.58
CA VAL A 1035 43.10 32.40 33.60
C VAL A 1035 43.31 33.59 32.65
N PHE A 1036 44.54 34.05 32.47
CA PHE A 1036 44.90 35.17 31.61
C PHE A 1036 46.28 35.01 30.93
N PRO A 1037 46.48 33.94 30.14
CA PRO A 1037 47.80 33.56 29.58
C PRO A 1037 48.52 34.67 28.81
N GLU A 1038 47.80 35.49 28.05
CA GLU A 1038 48.37 36.49 27.13
C GLU A 1038 48.05 37.94 27.52
N SER A 1039 47.35 38.18 28.63
CA SER A 1039 46.92 39.53 29.02
C SER A 1039 48.04 40.27 29.74
N GLN A 1040 48.76 41.11 29.01
CA GLN A 1040 49.82 41.95 29.58
C GLN A 1040 49.30 42.84 30.71
N GLU A 1041 48.15 43.50 30.50
CA GLU A 1041 47.52 44.39 31.49
C GLU A 1041 47.26 43.69 32.83
N ARG A 1042 46.67 42.50 32.83
CA ARG A 1042 46.38 41.76 34.08
C ARG A 1042 47.64 41.28 34.81
N TRP A 1043 48.66 40.86 34.07
CA TRP A 1043 49.94 40.48 34.69
C TRP A 1043 50.65 41.71 35.29
N ILE A 1044 50.49 42.88 34.69
CA ILE A 1044 50.97 44.16 35.25
C ILE A 1044 50.23 44.47 36.56
N ASP A 1045 48.90 44.33 36.59
CA ASP A 1045 48.11 44.55 37.80
C ASP A 1045 48.53 43.60 38.94
N VAL A 1046 48.75 42.31 38.63
CA VAL A 1046 49.28 41.32 39.58
C VAL A 1046 50.66 41.73 40.10
N LEU A 1047 51.55 42.23 39.23
CA LEU A 1047 52.87 42.71 39.63
C LEU A 1047 52.75 43.91 40.58
N HIS A 1048 51.89 44.87 40.29
CA HIS A 1048 51.67 46.04 41.14
C HIS A 1048 51.10 45.64 42.51
N LEU A 1049 50.11 44.74 42.55
CA LEU A 1049 49.56 44.16 43.78
C LEU A 1049 50.64 43.48 44.63
N LEU A 1050 51.50 42.66 44.02
CA LEU A 1050 52.60 42.01 44.73
C LEU A 1050 53.60 43.04 45.27
N LEU A 1051 54.01 44.01 44.46
CA LEU A 1051 54.96 45.05 44.87
C LEU A 1051 54.41 45.90 46.03
N GLN A 1052 53.12 46.23 46.00
CA GLN A 1052 52.45 46.96 47.09
C GLN A 1052 52.50 46.18 48.42
N MET A 1053 52.43 44.84 48.39
CA MET A 1053 52.56 44.03 49.61
C MET A 1053 53.97 44.00 50.19
N PHE A 1054 55.00 44.30 49.39
CA PHE A 1054 56.38 44.45 49.87
C PHE A 1054 56.67 45.88 50.38
N GLU A 1055 55.80 46.86 50.15
CA GLU A 1055 55.95 48.21 50.71
C GLU A 1055 55.63 48.26 52.22
N ASP A 1056 54.83 47.31 52.74
CA ASP A 1056 54.49 47.13 54.17
C ASP A 1056 55.45 46.15 54.89
N GLU A 1057 56.77 46.34 54.69
CA GLU A 1057 57.84 45.34 54.95
C GLU A 1057 58.04 44.89 56.41
N ASP A 1058 57.44 45.54 57.41
CA ASP A 1058 57.81 45.35 58.84
C ASP A 1058 57.06 44.21 59.59
N SER A 1059 56.24 43.36 58.94
CA SER A 1059 55.40 42.37 59.70
C SER A 1059 55.15 40.99 59.10
N LEU A 1060 55.78 40.60 57.98
CA LEU A 1060 55.49 39.32 57.31
C LEU A 1060 56.34 38.15 57.86
N PRO A 1061 55.76 36.97 58.15
CA PRO A 1061 56.53 35.76 58.51
C PRO A 1061 57.48 35.31 57.38
N ASP A 1062 58.66 34.80 57.73
CA ASP A 1062 59.71 34.36 56.79
C ASP A 1062 59.19 33.43 55.67
N ASP A 1063 58.36 32.43 56.02
CA ASP A 1063 57.78 31.48 55.06
C ASP A 1063 56.83 32.17 54.03
N ARG A 1064 56.12 33.21 54.48
CA ARG A 1064 55.22 34.00 53.61
C ARG A 1064 56.04 34.92 52.72
N HIS A 1065 57.13 35.47 53.24
CA HIS A 1065 58.07 36.29 52.46
C HIS A 1065 58.74 35.46 51.34
N GLU A 1066 59.19 34.23 51.63
CA GLU A 1066 59.79 33.34 50.63
C GLU A 1066 58.80 32.98 49.51
N SER A 1067 57.56 32.63 49.87
CA SER A 1067 56.53 32.27 48.90
C SER A 1067 56.06 33.45 48.04
N LEU A 1068 55.91 34.65 48.60
CA LEU A 1068 55.63 35.88 47.85
C LEU A 1068 56.79 36.28 46.93
N THR A 1069 58.03 36.10 47.38
CA THR A 1069 59.22 36.35 46.56
C THR A 1069 59.26 35.39 45.37
N GLY A 1070 58.97 34.11 45.57
CA GLY A 1070 58.85 33.12 44.49
C GLY A 1070 57.73 33.46 43.49
N ALA A 1071 56.59 33.96 43.97
CA ALA A 1071 55.49 34.43 43.12
C ALA A 1071 55.91 35.65 42.28
N LEU A 1072 56.57 36.63 42.90
CA LEU A 1072 57.10 37.84 42.23
C LEU A 1072 58.09 37.47 41.12
N GLN A 1073 59.03 36.57 41.41
CA GLN A 1073 59.99 36.05 40.43
C GLN A 1073 59.30 35.38 39.23
N GLY A 1074 58.27 34.58 39.47
CA GLY A 1074 57.49 33.95 38.41
C GLY A 1074 56.67 34.92 37.56
N VAL A 1075 56.03 35.92 38.19
CA VAL A 1075 55.31 37.01 37.48
C VAL A 1075 56.27 37.82 36.61
N LEU A 1076 57.45 38.17 37.12
CA LEU A 1076 58.50 38.87 36.36
C LEU A 1076 58.99 38.03 35.17
N SER A 1077 59.17 36.72 35.33
CA SER A 1077 59.53 35.79 34.25
C SER A 1077 58.44 35.70 33.17
N CYS A 1078 57.16 35.74 33.56
CA CYS A 1078 56.02 35.75 32.64
C CYS A 1078 55.92 37.08 31.87
N LEU A 1079 55.99 38.22 32.56
CA LEU A 1079 56.00 39.55 31.93
C LEU A 1079 57.21 39.75 31.00
N ALA A 1080 58.41 39.32 31.42
CA ALA A 1080 59.61 39.29 30.58
C ALA A 1080 59.40 38.46 29.31
N SER A 1081 58.52 37.46 29.38
CA SER A 1081 58.16 36.59 28.27
C SER A 1081 57.09 37.17 27.35
N LEU A 1082 56.24 38.09 27.81
CA LEU A 1082 55.10 38.61 27.05
C LEU A 1082 55.34 40.01 26.46
N MET A 1083 56.24 40.80 27.04
CA MET A 1083 56.44 42.22 26.72
C MET A 1083 57.69 42.48 25.87
N GLU A 1084 57.74 43.64 25.22
CA GLU A 1084 58.97 44.15 24.61
C GLU A 1084 59.95 44.68 25.67
N PRO A 1085 61.27 44.63 25.43
CA PRO A 1085 62.28 45.01 26.42
C PRO A 1085 62.09 46.43 26.96
N GLN A 1086 61.73 47.39 26.11
CA GLN A 1086 61.53 48.79 26.54
C GLN A 1086 60.32 48.95 27.45
N ALA A 1087 59.20 48.29 27.12
CA ALA A 1087 57.98 48.33 27.92
C ALA A 1087 58.17 47.60 29.27
N PHE A 1088 58.90 46.48 29.28
CA PHE A 1088 59.22 45.73 30.49
C PHE A 1088 60.12 46.52 31.45
N ILE A 1089 61.16 47.19 30.94
CA ILE A 1089 62.07 48.01 31.76
C ILE A 1089 61.34 49.18 32.41
N ASN A 1090 60.42 49.83 31.67
CA ASN A 1090 59.63 50.95 32.18
C ASN A 1090 58.67 50.56 33.32
N LEU A 1091 58.38 49.26 33.47
CA LEU A 1091 57.47 48.71 34.49
C LEU A 1091 58.16 48.46 35.84
N LEU A 1092 59.49 48.33 35.85
CA LEU A 1092 60.24 47.94 37.05
C LEU A 1092 60.34 49.12 38.04
N PRO A 1093 60.21 48.87 39.37
CA PRO A 1093 60.28 49.92 40.37
C PRO A 1093 61.66 50.59 40.41
N SER A 1094 61.69 51.91 40.49
CA SER A 1094 62.92 52.71 40.54
C SER A 1094 63.75 52.50 41.81
N HIS A 1095 63.15 51.93 42.85
CA HIS A 1095 63.78 51.67 44.16
C HIS A 1095 64.31 50.23 44.31
N GLY A 1096 64.17 49.39 43.29
CA GLY A 1096 64.58 47.98 43.32
C GLY A 1096 66.09 47.75 43.10
N THR A 1097 66.66 46.71 43.72
CA THR A 1097 68.06 46.31 43.48
C THR A 1097 68.23 45.72 42.08
N VAL A 1098 69.13 46.29 41.28
CA VAL A 1098 69.38 45.87 39.89
C VAL A 1098 69.75 44.38 39.80
N ASP A 1099 70.49 43.86 40.78
CA ASP A 1099 70.90 42.44 40.84
C ASP A 1099 69.71 41.48 40.86
N PHE A 1100 68.59 41.87 41.48
CA PHE A 1100 67.38 41.05 41.53
C PHE A 1100 66.65 41.00 40.19
N PHE A 1101 66.56 42.14 39.48
CA PHE A 1101 65.80 42.25 38.23
C PHE A 1101 66.61 41.87 36.97
N LEU A 1102 67.93 41.91 37.03
CA LEU A 1102 68.84 41.65 35.90
C LEU A 1102 68.57 40.31 35.17
N PRO A 1103 68.31 39.18 35.85
CA PRO A 1103 68.03 37.91 35.17
C PRO A 1103 66.79 37.98 34.26
N TYR A 1104 65.74 38.69 34.68
CA TYR A 1104 64.49 38.83 33.93
C TYR A 1104 64.61 39.80 32.76
N ILE A 1105 65.38 40.88 32.92
CA ILE A 1105 65.72 41.80 31.81
C ILE A 1105 66.50 41.03 30.72
N GLN A 1106 67.47 40.20 31.12
CA GLN A 1106 68.20 39.34 30.18
C GLN A 1106 67.29 38.33 29.49
N GLN A 1107 66.36 37.72 30.23
CA GLN A 1107 65.36 36.81 29.68
C GLN A 1107 64.48 37.49 28.63
N CYS A 1108 63.96 38.68 28.93
CA CYS A 1108 63.14 39.48 28.01
C CYS A 1108 63.90 39.81 26.72
N LEU A 1109 65.13 40.31 26.84
CA LEU A 1109 66.00 40.61 25.69
C LEU A 1109 66.31 39.37 24.84
N ARG A 1110 66.61 38.23 25.46
CA ARG A 1110 66.87 36.97 24.76
C ARG A 1110 65.63 36.50 23.99
N LYS A 1111 64.45 36.56 24.61
CA LYS A 1111 63.20 36.13 23.99
C LYS A 1111 62.79 37.06 22.86
N HIS A 1112 62.92 38.38 23.04
CA HIS A 1112 62.63 39.37 22.00
C HIS A 1112 63.51 39.15 20.76
N ARG A 1113 64.84 38.99 20.95
CA ARG A 1113 65.77 38.65 19.85
C ARG A 1113 65.46 37.31 19.19
N ALA A 1114 65.07 36.30 19.97
CA ALA A 1114 64.63 35.01 19.42
C ALA A 1114 63.32 35.13 18.62
N GLY A 1115 62.41 36.01 19.03
CA GLY A 1115 61.19 36.36 18.31
C GLY A 1115 61.47 37.10 16.99
N GLU A 1116 62.32 38.12 17.02
CA GLU A 1116 62.80 38.80 15.80
C GLU A 1116 63.45 37.83 14.82
N MET A 1117 64.30 36.91 15.32
CA MET A 1117 64.93 35.88 14.51
C MET A 1117 63.89 34.91 13.91
N ARG A 1118 62.91 34.46 14.70
CA ARG A 1118 61.81 33.60 14.22
C ARG A 1118 60.98 34.32 13.15
N ASN A 1119 60.68 35.60 13.34
CA ASN A 1119 59.92 36.40 12.37
C ASN A 1119 60.71 36.62 11.07
N ARG A 1120 62.04 36.82 11.15
CA ARG A 1120 62.93 36.90 9.99
C ARG A 1120 63.04 35.58 9.22
N VAL A 1121 63.08 34.45 9.92
CA VAL A 1121 63.03 33.11 9.29
C VAL A 1121 61.68 32.90 8.59
N ALA A 1122 60.57 33.24 9.25
CA ALA A 1122 59.22 33.09 8.70
C ALA A 1122 58.94 34.03 7.50
N SER A 1123 59.57 35.20 7.45
CA SER A 1123 59.47 36.16 6.33
C SER A 1123 60.48 35.92 5.20
N GLY A 1124 61.31 34.87 5.27
CA GLY A 1124 62.30 34.54 4.24
C GLY A 1124 63.50 35.50 4.17
N GLN A 1125 63.77 36.27 5.22
CA GLN A 1125 64.85 37.27 5.29
C GLN A 1125 66.08 36.80 6.09
N VAL A 1126 66.37 35.49 6.06
CA VAL A 1126 67.53 34.88 6.71
C VAL A 1126 68.53 34.38 5.69
#